data_AF-A0AAW7WB75-F1
#
_entry.id   AF-A0AAW7WB75-F1
#
_cell.length_a   1.000
_cell.length_b   1.000
_cell.length_c   1.000
_cell.angle_alpha   90.00
_cell.angle_beta   90.00
_cell.angle_gamma   90.00
#
_symmetry.space_group_name_H-M   'P 1'
#
loop_
_entity.id
_entity.type
_entity.pdbx_description
1 polymer ?
#
loop_
_entity_poly.entity_id
_entity_poly.type
_entity_poly.pdbx_seq_one_letter_code
_entity_poly.pdbx_strand_id
1 'polypeptide(L)'
;MPLTKAQAKSLDILEVARSLGMEMKRKSHREYYWAEHDSFKIDTVKNTWHWYSQADKYGDTINLVQEMRNVSYKEAMVFLETGSFPEAKPVEEERQPFNYTLAPYEQRFVEARSYLKEIRGLSDDTIDFFLEKGVLAQAKRKDKDGVIEDVLVFKYLDRNQQLVGASLQGLVPDQERHPGKGYLKQIMYQSESISGLNVSIGSPKRLIVTEAPIDLMSYYELHKGELNDVRLVAMEGLKEGVLSHYVLEILQERGELTMDERDYTKSSELTRTSNFLSVAAETSTLFQDHKYDDLITLAVDRDKAGTDFITKLREKKIPVIDARPPQREGQKKTDWNEILKQEKQLEKDAPDNSRLAQARRKLERLRGEQDEAISRAYSHQAQTNGQPMNDKRGGASFMRKQEQIEGQVFSKMDEIRKQEERVEHLEHQQHLKEMGLNRQGSGLEMSVQNIPRIREELEKAKRGESFFTKATLKRYQEELTRLEAISEQMGKTSIQPATQALIDEGLVNQWQKQPNTYFVKGLRRVALELTEEGKFQLSSQTKYHPKTDEERLKVDELLAKQRQENVGLTPSNQEKSISPQPEPIEKNQDEAGWLEKNWDNLTFSIENKKTVVIDPTSIDKTVEEKQTPDNQESIELVWELHSKWEDELAEKIREDLGINYELQAWQFEKEMSRFITTDLEKLFAKRTRLERDAYFADSTTSIRKEIDRLDAQILEYIEKAPEQSQEKTDWNDALRTQNQQSSVDLSAVSVENEKSFNNPLELVWELHGKWKDELAEKIREDLGINYELQAWQFEKEMS
;
A
#
# COMPACT_ATOMS: atom_id res chain seq x y z
N MET A 1 -25.62 18.69 -47.73
CA MET A 1 -26.21 18.81 -46.38
C MET A 1 -25.22 19.60 -45.54
N PRO A 2 -25.67 20.46 -44.60
CA PRO A 2 -24.75 21.18 -43.74
C PRO A 2 -23.94 20.23 -42.87
N LEU A 3 -22.66 20.52 -42.69
CA LEU A 3 -21.75 19.72 -41.86
C LEU A 3 -22.26 19.69 -40.41
N THR A 4 -22.51 18.49 -39.87
CA THR A 4 -22.95 18.36 -38.47
C THR A 4 -21.78 18.52 -37.50
N LYS A 5 -22.06 18.86 -36.23
CA LYS A 5 -21.02 18.99 -35.18
C LYS A 5 -20.21 17.69 -35.01
N ALA A 6 -20.84 16.53 -35.13
CA ALA A 6 -20.16 15.24 -35.01
C ALA A 6 -19.20 15.00 -36.20
N GLN A 7 -19.65 15.31 -37.42
CA GLN A 7 -18.81 15.22 -38.62
C GLN A 7 -17.65 16.21 -38.60
N ALA A 8 -17.88 17.44 -38.12
CA ALA A 8 -16.80 18.43 -37.98
C ALA A 8 -15.70 17.95 -37.02
N LYS A 9 -16.08 17.29 -35.91
CA LYS A 9 -15.15 16.69 -34.95
C LYS A 9 -14.39 15.47 -35.47
N SER A 10 -14.93 14.76 -36.47
CA SER A 10 -14.29 13.58 -37.06
C SER A 10 -13.34 13.90 -38.22
N LEU A 11 -13.26 15.16 -38.66
CA LEU A 11 -12.27 15.60 -39.66
C LEU A 11 -10.85 15.47 -39.12
N ASP A 12 -9.88 15.16 -39.97
CA ASP A 12 -8.48 15.00 -39.59
C ASP A 12 -7.89 16.32 -39.06
N ILE A 13 -7.65 16.39 -37.75
CA ILE A 13 -7.18 17.59 -37.09
C ILE A 13 -5.78 18.02 -37.54
N LEU A 14 -4.95 17.08 -38.00
CA LEU A 14 -3.62 17.37 -38.51
C LEU A 14 -3.72 18.08 -39.87
N GLU A 15 -4.65 17.65 -40.73
CA GLU A 15 -4.93 18.32 -42.00
C GLU A 15 -5.60 19.68 -41.80
N VAL A 16 -6.52 19.80 -40.83
CA VAL A 16 -7.10 21.08 -40.44
C VAL A 16 -6.00 22.04 -39.97
N ALA A 17 -5.09 21.60 -39.09
CA ALA A 17 -3.96 22.41 -38.62
C ALA A 17 -3.05 22.86 -39.77
N ARG A 18 -2.70 21.96 -40.70
CA ARG A 18 -1.91 22.29 -41.90
C ARG A 18 -2.59 23.34 -42.77
N SER A 19 -3.91 23.24 -42.96
CA SER A 19 -4.67 24.23 -43.73
C SER A 19 -4.77 25.60 -43.07
N LEU A 20 -4.59 25.65 -41.74
CA LEU A 20 -4.47 26.89 -40.98
C LEU A 20 -3.06 27.50 -41.08
N GLY A 21 -2.16 26.88 -41.84
CA GLY A 21 -0.78 27.34 -42.04
C GLY A 21 0.18 26.85 -40.97
N MET A 22 -0.22 25.89 -40.12
CA MET A 22 0.63 25.40 -39.05
C MET A 22 1.62 24.36 -39.57
N GLU A 23 2.92 24.64 -39.41
CA GLU A 23 3.97 23.67 -39.75
C GLU A 23 4.07 22.59 -38.64
N MET A 24 3.40 21.46 -38.86
CA MET A 24 3.35 20.36 -37.89
C MET A 24 4.51 19.37 -38.10
N LYS A 25 5.37 19.23 -37.10
CA LYS A 25 6.49 18.27 -37.06
C LYS A 25 6.13 17.04 -36.24
N ARG A 26 6.53 15.87 -36.74
CA ARG A 26 6.22 14.59 -36.07
C ARG A 26 7.13 14.40 -34.87
N LYS A 27 6.55 14.11 -33.70
CA LYS A 27 7.29 13.73 -32.49
C LYS A 27 7.28 12.23 -32.25
N SER A 28 6.14 11.58 -32.48
CA SER A 28 5.97 10.15 -32.28
C SER A 28 4.99 9.57 -33.31
N HIS A 29 4.64 8.28 -33.15
CA HIS A 29 3.61 7.69 -33.99
C HIS A 29 2.24 8.39 -33.86
N ARG A 30 1.97 8.98 -32.69
CA ARG A 30 0.68 9.57 -32.29
C ARG A 30 0.70 11.09 -32.13
N GLU A 31 1.84 11.69 -31.83
CA GLU A 31 1.95 13.11 -31.51
C GLU A 31 2.71 13.90 -32.58
N TYR A 32 2.16 15.05 -32.93
CA TYR A 32 2.79 16.11 -33.71
C TYR A 32 2.90 17.36 -32.86
N TYR A 33 3.94 18.16 -33.07
CA TYR A 33 4.07 19.48 -32.44
C TYR A 33 4.17 20.56 -33.50
N TRP A 34 3.76 21.77 -33.17
CA TRP A 34 3.88 22.90 -34.08
C TRP A 34 5.31 23.45 -34.05
N ALA A 35 5.94 23.63 -35.21
CA ALA A 35 7.32 24.08 -35.31
C ALA A 35 7.59 25.44 -34.63
N GLU A 36 6.61 26.35 -34.68
CA GLU A 36 6.70 27.68 -34.05
C GLU A 36 6.40 27.65 -32.55
N HIS A 37 5.67 26.62 -32.10
CA HIS A 37 5.23 26.46 -30.72
C HIS A 37 5.36 24.99 -30.30
N ASP A 38 6.53 24.60 -29.78
CA ASP A 38 6.86 23.24 -29.34
C ASP A 38 5.93 22.67 -28.25
N SER A 39 5.35 23.56 -27.46
CA SER A 39 4.33 23.29 -26.43
C SER A 39 2.94 23.06 -27.00
N PHE A 40 2.69 23.35 -28.28
CA PHE A 40 1.45 22.99 -28.96
C PHE A 40 1.59 21.59 -29.54
N LYS A 41 0.71 20.67 -29.12
CA LYS A 41 0.72 19.28 -29.58
C LYS A 41 -0.63 18.84 -30.11
N ILE A 42 -0.59 18.10 -31.21
CA ILE A 42 -1.72 17.37 -31.78
C ILE A 42 -1.54 15.89 -31.49
N ASP A 43 -2.59 15.28 -30.97
CA ASP A 43 -2.73 13.84 -30.81
C ASP A 43 -3.63 13.32 -31.94
N THR A 44 -3.02 12.65 -32.93
CA THR A 44 -3.74 12.18 -34.13
C THR A 44 -4.63 10.98 -33.86
N VAL A 45 -4.42 10.27 -32.74
CA VAL A 45 -5.24 9.11 -32.34
C VAL A 45 -6.51 9.60 -31.66
N LYS A 46 -6.40 10.58 -30.76
CA LYS A 46 -7.56 11.21 -30.11
C LYS A 46 -8.25 12.26 -30.99
N ASN A 47 -7.61 12.66 -32.08
CA ASN A 47 -8.03 13.76 -32.95
C ASN A 47 -8.26 15.08 -32.18
N THR A 48 -7.34 15.39 -31.26
CA THR A 48 -7.41 16.56 -30.36
C THR A 48 -6.08 17.28 -30.26
N TRP A 49 -6.09 18.54 -29.86
CA TRP A 49 -4.89 19.33 -29.61
C TRP A 49 -4.84 19.87 -28.16
N HIS A 50 -3.63 20.15 -27.69
CA HIS A 50 -3.37 20.80 -26.41
C HIS A 50 -2.19 21.76 -26.51
N TRP A 51 -2.32 22.95 -25.95
CA TRP A 51 -1.26 23.95 -25.92
C TRP A 51 -0.73 24.12 -24.49
N TYR A 52 0.35 23.39 -24.17
CA TYR A 52 0.86 23.26 -22.80
C TYR A 52 1.43 24.55 -22.18
N SER A 53 1.80 25.55 -22.99
CA SER A 53 2.27 26.86 -22.50
C SER A 53 1.13 27.84 -22.22
N GLN A 54 -0.10 27.54 -22.67
CA GLN A 54 -1.28 28.34 -22.40
C GLN A 54 -2.28 27.48 -21.63
N ALA A 55 -2.32 27.67 -20.30
CA ALA A 55 -3.24 26.95 -19.43
C ALA A 55 -4.67 27.01 -19.98
N ASP A 56 -5.37 25.87 -19.93
CA ASP A 56 -6.76 25.68 -20.36
C ASP A 56 -7.05 25.72 -21.88
N LYS A 57 -6.03 25.74 -22.75
CA LYS A 57 -6.21 25.65 -24.20
C LYS A 57 -6.05 24.22 -24.73
N TYR A 58 -7.20 23.57 -24.95
CA TYR A 58 -7.30 22.25 -25.57
C TYR A 58 -8.61 22.15 -26.35
N GLY A 59 -8.71 21.20 -27.27
CA GLY A 59 -9.98 20.88 -27.90
C GLY A 59 -9.90 20.02 -29.14
N ASP A 60 -11.01 19.98 -29.86
CA ASP A 60 -11.15 19.27 -31.14
C ASP A 60 -10.85 20.20 -32.34
N THR A 61 -11.13 19.71 -33.55
CA THR A 61 -11.01 20.45 -34.82
C THR A 61 -11.74 21.79 -34.84
N ILE A 62 -12.91 21.88 -34.19
CA ILE A 62 -13.71 23.11 -34.14
C ILE A 62 -12.99 24.11 -33.24
N ASN A 63 -12.58 23.66 -32.05
CA ASN A 63 -11.84 24.50 -31.12
C ASN A 63 -10.51 24.98 -31.72
N LEU A 64 -9.84 24.15 -32.51
CA LEU A 64 -8.60 24.51 -33.21
C LEU A 64 -8.82 25.72 -34.14
N VAL A 65 -9.87 25.68 -34.95
CA VAL A 65 -10.19 26.76 -35.89
C VAL A 65 -10.61 28.03 -35.14
N GLN A 66 -11.43 27.89 -34.09
CA GLN A 66 -11.81 29.02 -33.25
C GLN A 66 -10.60 29.71 -32.65
N GLU A 67 -9.64 28.94 -32.13
CA GLU A 67 -8.44 29.46 -31.50
C GLU A 67 -7.51 30.13 -32.53
N MET A 68 -7.15 29.42 -33.60
CA MET A 68 -6.14 29.89 -34.55
C MET A 68 -6.62 31.03 -35.43
N ARG A 69 -7.94 31.14 -35.67
CA ARG A 69 -8.52 32.25 -36.43
C ARG A 69 -9.19 33.31 -35.56
N ASN A 70 -9.28 33.09 -34.24
CA ASN A 70 -10.02 33.92 -33.30
C ASN A 70 -11.47 34.20 -33.76
N VAL A 71 -12.18 33.14 -34.16
CA VAL A 71 -13.54 33.21 -34.74
C VAL A 71 -14.60 32.55 -33.86
N SER A 72 -15.86 32.90 -34.09
CA SER A 72 -16.99 32.28 -33.42
C SER A 72 -17.21 30.82 -33.89
N TYR A 73 -17.93 30.03 -33.08
CA TYR A 73 -18.28 28.65 -33.43
C TYR A 73 -18.95 28.52 -34.81
N LYS A 74 -19.83 29.48 -35.17
CA LYS A 74 -20.53 29.45 -36.47
C LYS A 74 -19.56 29.63 -37.63
N GLU A 75 -18.61 30.54 -37.50
CA GLU A 75 -17.59 30.80 -38.51
C GLU A 75 -16.59 29.65 -38.62
N ALA A 76 -16.23 29.02 -37.49
CA ALA A 76 -15.41 27.82 -37.49
C ALA A 76 -16.09 26.65 -38.21
N MET A 77 -17.39 26.45 -37.99
CA MET A 77 -18.17 25.43 -38.71
C MET A 77 -18.23 25.71 -40.22
N VAL A 78 -18.40 26.98 -40.63
CA VAL A 78 -18.35 27.37 -42.05
C VAL A 78 -16.97 27.10 -42.66
N PHE A 79 -15.88 27.35 -41.92
CA PHE A 79 -14.53 27.02 -42.37
C PHE A 79 -14.34 25.51 -42.57
N LEU A 80 -14.78 24.69 -41.61
CA LEU A 80 -14.70 23.24 -41.71
C LEU A 80 -15.61 22.65 -42.80
N GLU A 81 -16.74 23.30 -43.10
CA GLU A 81 -17.66 22.92 -44.17
C GLU A 81 -17.15 23.31 -45.56
N THR A 82 -16.47 24.45 -45.67
CA THR A 82 -15.91 24.94 -46.94
C THR A 82 -14.55 24.33 -47.26
N GLY A 83 -13.78 23.93 -46.25
CA GLY A 83 -12.53 23.19 -46.41
C GLY A 83 -12.79 21.72 -46.70
N SER A 84 -12.11 21.18 -47.71
CA SER A 84 -12.17 19.75 -48.03
C SER A 84 -11.15 18.98 -47.18
N PHE A 85 -11.55 18.55 -45.99
CA PHE A 85 -10.72 17.77 -45.07
C PHE A 85 -11.12 16.28 -45.11
N PRO A 86 -10.15 15.34 -45.13
CA PRO A 86 -10.47 13.93 -44.95
C PRO A 86 -10.96 13.68 -43.52
N GLU A 87 -11.72 12.59 -43.33
CA GLU A 87 -11.98 12.10 -41.98
C GLU A 87 -10.69 11.54 -41.37
N ALA A 88 -10.49 11.79 -40.08
CA ALA A 88 -9.38 11.24 -39.32
C ALA A 88 -9.41 9.72 -39.45
N LYS A 89 -8.29 9.10 -39.85
CA LYS A 89 -8.19 7.64 -39.83
C LYS A 89 -8.22 7.18 -38.37
N PRO A 90 -9.22 6.39 -37.93
CA PRO A 90 -9.17 5.83 -36.60
C PRO A 90 -8.00 4.85 -36.56
N VAL A 91 -6.91 5.26 -35.92
CA VAL A 91 -5.84 4.33 -35.55
C VAL A 91 -6.35 3.65 -34.29
N GLU A 92 -6.98 2.48 -34.45
CA GLU A 92 -7.19 1.58 -33.33
C GLU A 92 -5.80 1.10 -32.88
N GLU A 93 -5.27 1.71 -31.82
CA GLU A 93 -4.09 1.16 -31.16
C GLU A 93 -4.51 -0.17 -30.51
N GLU A 94 -4.07 -1.28 -31.08
CA GLU A 94 -4.10 -2.57 -30.40
C GLU A 94 -3.22 -2.46 -29.15
N ARG A 95 -3.85 -2.50 -27.98
CA ARG A 95 -3.11 -2.45 -26.71
C ARG A 95 -2.37 -3.77 -26.55
N GLN A 96 -1.11 -3.70 -26.14
CA GLN A 96 -0.40 -4.93 -25.78
C GLN A 96 -0.99 -5.52 -24.49
N PRO A 97 -1.09 -6.87 -24.38
CA PRO A 97 -1.45 -7.52 -23.13
C PRO A 97 -0.53 -7.12 -21.98
N PHE A 98 -1.03 -7.22 -20.74
CA PHE A 98 -0.23 -6.91 -19.57
C PHE A 98 0.99 -7.85 -19.47
N ASN A 99 2.17 -7.25 -19.29
CA ASN A 99 3.41 -7.99 -19.04
C ASN A 99 3.89 -7.70 -17.62
N TYR A 100 3.89 -8.73 -16.77
CA TYR A 100 4.32 -8.60 -15.39
C TYR A 100 5.85 -8.65 -15.25
N THR A 101 6.48 -7.50 -15.48
CA THR A 101 7.95 -7.34 -15.49
C THR A 101 8.63 -7.56 -14.14
N LEU A 102 7.87 -7.59 -13.03
CA LEU A 102 8.42 -7.81 -11.69
C LEU A 102 8.55 -9.29 -11.29
N ALA A 103 8.02 -10.24 -12.08
CA ALA A 103 8.09 -11.66 -11.76
C ALA A 103 9.50 -12.16 -11.39
N PRO A 104 10.59 -11.78 -12.11
CA PRO A 104 11.94 -12.23 -11.77
C PRO A 104 12.52 -11.60 -10.51
N TYR A 105 11.91 -10.52 -10.03
CA TYR A 105 12.35 -9.74 -8.87
C TYR A 105 11.45 -9.95 -7.65
N GLU A 106 10.50 -10.89 -7.73
CA GLU A 106 9.71 -11.31 -6.58
C GLU A 106 10.60 -11.92 -5.50
N GLN A 107 10.22 -11.67 -4.25
CA GLN A 107 10.96 -12.04 -3.06
C GLN A 107 10.07 -12.79 -2.08
N ARG A 108 10.69 -13.32 -1.01
CA ARG A 108 9.94 -13.85 0.12
C ARG A 108 9.10 -12.73 0.74
N PHE A 109 7.86 -13.05 1.10
CA PHE A 109 6.89 -12.10 1.62
C PHE A 109 7.12 -11.82 3.12
N VAL A 110 8.28 -11.25 3.47
CA VAL A 110 8.70 -10.99 4.86
C VAL A 110 8.44 -9.54 5.21
N GLU A 111 9.05 -8.60 4.51
CA GLU A 111 8.96 -7.16 4.75
C GLU A 111 7.53 -6.66 4.49
N ALA A 112 6.90 -7.15 3.41
CA ALA A 112 5.50 -6.83 3.11
C ALA A 112 4.53 -7.37 4.16
N ARG A 113 4.82 -8.55 4.75
CA ARG A 113 4.02 -9.09 5.85
C ARG A 113 4.16 -8.23 7.10
N SER A 114 5.39 -7.89 7.49
CA SER A 114 5.64 -6.98 8.62
C SER A 114 4.93 -5.64 8.43
N TYR A 115 5.00 -5.07 7.22
CA TYR A 115 4.28 -3.86 6.88
C TYR A 115 2.75 -4.00 7.05
N LEU A 116 2.14 -5.03 6.47
CA LEU A 116 0.69 -5.23 6.57
C LEU A 116 0.24 -5.51 8.01
N LYS A 117 1.05 -6.23 8.79
CA LYS A 117 0.73 -6.60 10.16
C LYS A 117 0.97 -5.47 11.15
N GLU A 118 2.19 -4.97 11.21
CA GLU A 118 2.65 -4.04 12.23
C GLU A 118 2.23 -2.59 11.90
N ILE A 119 2.32 -2.19 10.63
CA ILE A 119 2.01 -0.83 10.21
C ILE A 119 0.55 -0.69 9.78
N ARG A 120 -0.04 -1.70 9.14
CA ARG A 120 -1.45 -1.64 8.66
C ARG A 120 -2.45 -2.32 9.60
N GLY A 121 -2.02 -3.09 10.59
CA GLY A 121 -2.89 -3.67 11.63
C GLY A 121 -3.66 -4.93 11.19
N LEU A 122 -3.27 -5.56 10.08
CA LEU A 122 -3.91 -6.77 9.57
C LEU A 122 -3.42 -8.01 10.33
N SER A 123 -4.30 -9.00 10.50
CA SER A 123 -3.95 -10.29 11.11
C SER A 123 -3.18 -11.20 10.13
N ASP A 124 -2.41 -12.15 10.65
CA ASP A 124 -1.75 -13.16 9.81
C ASP A 124 -2.77 -13.96 9.00
N ASP A 125 -3.91 -14.34 9.60
CA ASP A 125 -5.00 -15.06 8.92
C ASP A 125 -5.52 -14.29 7.68
N THR A 126 -5.69 -12.98 7.80
CA THR A 126 -6.12 -12.15 6.66
C THR A 126 -5.03 -12.05 5.61
N ILE A 127 -3.77 -11.86 6.00
CA ILE A 127 -2.65 -11.80 5.05
C ILE A 127 -2.52 -13.14 4.30
N ASP A 128 -2.62 -14.26 5.03
CA ASP A 128 -2.56 -15.61 4.49
C ASP A 128 -3.70 -15.87 3.50
N PHE A 129 -4.93 -15.46 3.83
CA PHE A 129 -6.06 -15.57 2.91
C PHE A 129 -5.79 -14.89 1.56
N PHE A 130 -5.26 -13.66 1.55
CA PHE A 130 -4.97 -12.96 0.29
C PHE A 130 -3.73 -13.53 -0.43
N LEU A 131 -2.75 -14.08 0.29
CA LEU A 131 -1.62 -14.81 -0.31
C LEU A 131 -2.07 -16.12 -0.97
N GLU A 132 -2.94 -16.88 -0.31
CA GLU A 132 -3.51 -18.14 -0.84
C GLU A 132 -4.34 -17.91 -2.10
N LYS A 133 -5.00 -16.75 -2.19
CA LYS A 133 -5.71 -16.31 -3.41
C LYS A 133 -4.75 -15.89 -4.54
N GLY A 134 -3.44 -15.85 -4.30
CA GLY A 134 -2.43 -15.53 -5.29
C GLY A 134 -2.37 -14.05 -5.68
N VAL A 135 -3.02 -13.17 -4.91
CA VAL A 135 -3.18 -11.75 -5.28
C VAL A 135 -2.15 -10.82 -4.62
N LEU A 136 -1.30 -11.33 -3.73
CA LEU A 136 -0.22 -10.58 -3.09
C LEU A 136 1.15 -11.13 -3.50
N ALA A 137 2.11 -10.23 -3.71
CA ALA A 137 3.52 -10.57 -3.81
C ALA A 137 4.38 -9.43 -3.25
N GLN A 138 5.65 -9.73 -2.98
CA GLN A 138 6.66 -8.74 -2.64
C GLN A 138 7.71 -8.75 -3.74
N ALA A 139 8.16 -7.58 -4.20
CA ALA A 139 9.19 -7.50 -5.23
C ALA A 139 10.14 -6.33 -5.00
N LYS A 140 11.34 -6.43 -5.57
CA LYS A 140 12.24 -5.28 -5.71
C LYS A 140 11.92 -4.54 -7.00
N ARG A 141 11.52 -3.28 -6.87
CA ARG A 141 11.28 -2.39 -8.01
C ARG A 141 12.50 -1.48 -8.19
N LYS A 142 13.00 -1.38 -9.41
CA LYS A 142 13.94 -0.33 -9.82
C LYS A 142 13.17 0.76 -10.56
N ASP A 143 13.32 2.01 -10.12
CA ASP A 143 12.71 3.15 -10.80
C ASP A 143 13.57 3.68 -11.97
N LYS A 144 13.16 4.79 -12.58
CA LYS A 144 13.84 5.39 -13.73
C LYS A 144 15.19 6.02 -13.35
N ASP A 145 15.31 6.46 -12.10
CA ASP A 145 16.51 7.08 -11.53
C ASP A 145 17.46 6.01 -10.95
N GLY A 146 17.07 4.74 -11.08
CA GLY A 146 17.86 3.59 -10.72
C GLY A 146 17.74 3.17 -9.26
N VAL A 147 16.88 3.83 -8.48
CA VAL A 147 16.65 3.54 -7.06
C VAL A 147 15.89 2.22 -6.94
N ILE A 148 16.37 1.36 -6.06
CA ILE A 148 15.75 0.06 -5.76
C ILE A 148 14.99 0.17 -4.45
N GLU A 149 13.71 -0.16 -4.48
CA GLU A 149 12.83 -0.17 -3.31
C GLU A 149 12.03 -1.48 -3.23
N ASP A 150 11.76 -1.92 -2.00
CA ASP A 150 10.89 -3.06 -1.75
C ASP A 150 9.43 -2.60 -1.81
N VAL A 151 8.64 -3.32 -2.63
CA VAL A 151 7.24 -2.99 -2.88
C VAL A 151 6.34 -4.19 -2.60
N LEU A 152 5.18 -3.90 -2.02
CA LEU A 152 4.03 -4.80 -2.01
C LEU A 152 3.32 -4.68 -3.36
N VAL A 153 3.13 -5.82 -4.01
CA VAL A 153 2.43 -5.97 -5.28
C VAL A 153 1.04 -6.53 -5.02
N PHE A 154 0.01 -5.80 -5.46
CA PHE A 154 -1.37 -6.30 -5.54
C PHE A 154 -1.65 -6.69 -6.99
N LYS A 155 -1.87 -7.98 -7.23
CA LYS A 155 -2.10 -8.56 -8.56
C LYS A 155 -3.60 -8.53 -8.91
N TYR A 156 -3.91 -8.22 -10.16
CA TYR A 156 -5.27 -8.23 -10.68
C TYR A 156 -5.45 -9.49 -11.52
N LEU A 157 -6.36 -10.35 -11.10
CA LEU A 157 -6.67 -11.58 -11.80
C LEU A 157 -8.00 -11.43 -12.54
N ASP A 158 -8.07 -11.93 -13.77
CA ASP A 158 -9.34 -12.08 -14.48
C ASP A 158 -10.09 -13.33 -14.01
N ARG A 159 -11.26 -13.62 -14.61
CA ARG A 159 -12.04 -14.82 -14.29
C ARG A 159 -11.31 -16.14 -14.56
N ASN A 160 -10.39 -16.13 -15.53
CA ASN A 160 -9.57 -17.28 -15.90
C ASN A 160 -8.30 -17.38 -15.03
N GLN A 161 -8.20 -16.59 -13.96
CA GLN A 161 -7.05 -16.50 -13.06
C GLN A 161 -5.76 -16.07 -13.77
N GLN A 162 -5.87 -15.36 -14.90
CA GLN A 162 -4.75 -14.76 -15.60
C GLN A 162 -4.45 -13.37 -15.04
N LEU A 163 -3.17 -13.05 -14.97
CA LEU A 163 -2.69 -11.79 -14.46
C LEU A 163 -2.86 -10.68 -15.51
N VAL A 164 -3.76 -9.74 -15.27
CA VAL A 164 -4.14 -8.66 -16.20
C VAL A 164 -3.70 -7.26 -15.75
N GLY A 165 -3.12 -7.15 -14.56
CA GLY A 165 -2.57 -5.91 -14.05
C GLY A 165 -1.99 -6.06 -12.65
N ALA A 166 -1.38 -4.98 -12.15
CA ALA A 166 -0.98 -4.90 -10.76
C ALA A 166 -0.82 -3.45 -10.26
N SER A 167 -1.04 -3.23 -8.97
CA SER A 167 -0.64 -2.01 -8.25
C SER A 167 0.50 -2.28 -7.28
N LEU A 168 1.28 -1.24 -7.01
CA LEU A 168 2.47 -1.25 -6.17
C LEU A 168 2.28 -0.27 -5.02
N GLN A 169 2.61 -0.74 -3.83
CA GLN A 169 2.67 0.02 -2.60
C GLN A 169 4.08 -0.08 -2.01
N GLY A 170 4.73 1.07 -1.82
CA GLY A 170 6.01 1.13 -1.13
C GLY A 170 5.87 0.73 0.33
N LEU A 171 6.86 0.01 0.85
CA LEU A 171 6.89 -0.47 2.24
C LEU A 171 7.51 0.55 3.20
N VAL A 172 8.40 1.40 2.70
CA VAL A 172 9.11 2.42 3.47
C VAL A 172 8.53 3.80 3.14
N PRO A 173 8.22 4.64 4.14
CA PRO A 173 7.76 6.00 3.90
C PRO A 173 8.88 6.86 3.33
N ASP A 174 8.57 7.65 2.31
CA ASP A 174 9.48 8.61 1.69
C ASP A 174 8.71 9.84 1.20
N GLN A 175 8.72 10.90 2.01
CA GLN A 175 7.97 12.12 1.72
C GLN A 175 8.65 12.99 0.64
N GLU A 176 9.97 12.87 0.49
CA GLU A 176 10.74 13.62 -0.51
C GLU A 176 10.48 13.08 -1.92
N ARG A 177 10.51 11.75 -2.07
CA ARG A 177 10.22 11.08 -3.35
C ARG A 177 8.73 10.97 -3.64
N HIS A 178 7.88 10.95 -2.62
CA HIS A 178 6.42 10.81 -2.77
C HIS A 178 5.64 11.92 -2.04
N PRO A 179 5.83 13.20 -2.44
CA PRO A 179 5.19 14.33 -1.78
C PRO A 179 3.66 14.20 -1.80
N GLY A 180 3.05 14.41 -0.63
CA GLY A 180 1.60 14.32 -0.41
C GLY A 180 1.05 12.90 -0.26
N LYS A 181 1.76 11.86 -0.73
CA LYS A 181 1.34 10.45 -0.60
C LYS A 181 2.09 9.70 0.50
N GLY A 182 3.31 10.13 0.82
CA GLY A 182 4.19 9.56 1.85
C GLY A 182 4.79 8.19 1.50
N TYR A 183 4.24 7.49 0.51
CA TYR A 183 4.72 6.20 0.03
C TYR A 183 4.56 6.12 -1.50
N LEU A 184 5.31 5.21 -2.13
CA LEU A 184 5.06 4.82 -3.51
C LEU A 184 3.62 4.27 -3.60
N LYS A 185 2.83 4.85 -4.52
CA LYS A 185 1.53 4.33 -4.96
C LYS A 185 1.46 4.42 -6.47
N GLN A 186 1.52 3.28 -7.15
CA GLN A 186 1.61 3.23 -8.61
C GLN A 186 0.89 2.01 -9.18
N ILE A 187 0.16 2.18 -10.28
CA ILE A 187 -0.33 1.07 -11.11
C ILE A 187 0.73 0.74 -12.16
N MET A 188 1.03 -0.55 -12.37
CA MET A 188 2.00 -1.00 -13.36
C MET A 188 1.55 -0.65 -14.78
N TYR A 189 2.51 -0.31 -15.64
CA TYR A 189 2.25 0.00 -17.04
C TYR A 189 1.56 -1.19 -17.74
N GLN A 190 0.68 -0.89 -18.70
CA GLN A 190 -0.16 -1.87 -19.43
C GLN A 190 -1.19 -2.65 -18.59
N SER A 191 -1.34 -2.35 -17.28
CA SER A 191 -2.46 -2.92 -16.52
C SER A 191 -3.80 -2.56 -17.17
N GLU A 192 -4.73 -3.51 -17.19
CA GLU A 192 -6.09 -3.25 -17.67
C GLU A 192 -6.77 -2.18 -16.82
N SER A 193 -7.28 -1.13 -17.46
CA SER A 193 -7.77 0.06 -16.75
C SER A 193 -9.15 -0.11 -16.10
N ILE A 194 -9.84 -1.21 -16.43
CA ILE A 194 -11.14 -1.62 -15.87
C ILE A 194 -11.00 -2.72 -14.82
N SER A 195 -9.76 -3.09 -14.48
CA SER A 195 -9.45 -4.19 -13.57
C SER A 195 -8.77 -3.65 -12.32
N GLY A 196 -8.93 -4.36 -11.21
CA GLY A 196 -8.32 -4.04 -9.92
C GLY A 196 -8.12 -5.28 -9.07
N LEU A 197 -7.56 -5.12 -7.87
CA LEU A 197 -7.45 -6.23 -6.93
C LEU A 197 -8.84 -6.79 -6.66
N ASN A 198 -9.06 -8.06 -6.92
CA ASN A 198 -10.34 -8.71 -6.67
C ASN A 198 -10.16 -10.09 -6.06
N VAL A 199 -11.08 -10.46 -5.16
CA VAL A 199 -11.10 -11.77 -4.51
C VAL A 199 -12.54 -12.23 -4.35
N SER A 200 -12.82 -13.46 -4.80
CA SER A 200 -14.12 -14.11 -4.64
C SER A 200 -14.15 -15.01 -3.40
N ILE A 201 -15.23 -14.88 -2.61
CA ILE A 201 -15.56 -15.69 -1.44
C ILE A 201 -16.84 -16.46 -1.75
N GLY A 202 -16.81 -17.79 -1.65
CA GLY A 202 -17.94 -18.64 -1.99
C GLY A 202 -18.31 -18.53 -3.48
N SER A 203 -19.61 -18.46 -3.77
CA SER A 203 -20.16 -18.21 -5.11
C SER A 203 -20.71 -16.78 -5.17
N PRO A 204 -19.95 -15.79 -5.69
CA PRO A 204 -20.30 -14.38 -5.62
C PRO A 204 -21.69 -14.06 -6.20
N LYS A 205 -22.54 -13.43 -5.39
CA LYS A 205 -23.87 -12.92 -5.80
C LYS A 205 -23.96 -11.41 -5.80
N ARG A 206 -23.05 -10.76 -5.04
CA ARG A 206 -22.95 -9.31 -4.86
C ARG A 206 -21.49 -8.85 -4.78
N LEU A 207 -21.30 -7.57 -5.03
CA LEU A 207 -20.01 -6.88 -4.96
C LEU A 207 -19.88 -6.09 -3.67
N ILE A 208 -18.69 -6.15 -3.09
CA ILE A 208 -18.23 -5.19 -2.08
C ILE A 208 -17.03 -4.48 -2.65
N VAL A 209 -17.14 -3.17 -2.79
CA VAL A 209 -16.22 -2.38 -3.57
C VAL A 209 -15.59 -1.29 -2.71
N THR A 210 -14.27 -1.27 -2.64
CA THR A 210 -13.48 -0.27 -1.91
C THR A 210 -12.65 0.58 -2.85
N GLU A 211 -12.09 1.69 -2.35
CA GLU A 211 -11.26 2.59 -3.16
C GLU A 211 -9.88 1.99 -3.47
N ALA A 212 -9.25 1.33 -2.49
CA ALA A 212 -7.89 0.80 -2.61
C ALA A 212 -7.73 -0.61 -1.98
N PRO A 213 -6.68 -1.35 -2.36
CA PRO A 213 -6.40 -2.69 -1.85
C PRO A 213 -6.32 -2.82 -0.33
N ILE A 214 -5.66 -1.87 0.34
CA ILE A 214 -5.48 -1.93 1.80
C ILE A 214 -6.82 -1.71 2.51
N ASP A 215 -7.68 -0.85 1.98
CA ASP A 215 -9.04 -0.65 2.49
C ASP A 215 -9.91 -1.90 2.26
N LEU A 216 -9.72 -2.59 1.13
CA LEU A 216 -10.36 -3.89 0.88
C LEU A 216 -9.97 -4.92 1.93
N MET A 217 -8.67 -5.06 2.18
CA MET A 217 -8.16 -6.01 3.18
C MET A 217 -8.60 -5.62 4.60
N SER A 218 -8.66 -4.31 4.90
CA SER A 218 -9.11 -3.81 6.20
C SER A 218 -10.61 -4.05 6.41
N TYR A 219 -11.42 -3.79 5.38
CA TYR A 219 -12.85 -4.12 5.40
C TYR A 219 -13.07 -5.62 5.59
N TYR A 220 -12.30 -6.46 4.89
CA TYR A 220 -12.34 -7.91 5.08
C TYR A 220 -12.00 -8.32 6.52
N GLU A 221 -10.90 -7.83 7.10
CA GLU A 221 -10.50 -8.16 8.48
C GLU A 221 -11.63 -7.86 9.49
N LEU A 222 -12.33 -6.75 9.31
CA LEU A 222 -13.42 -6.30 10.17
C LEU A 222 -14.72 -7.10 10.00
N HIS A 223 -15.00 -7.62 8.79
CA HIS A 223 -16.30 -8.23 8.47
C HIS A 223 -16.19 -9.71 8.07
N LYS A 224 -15.01 -10.35 8.12
CA LYS A 224 -14.77 -11.72 7.63
C LYS A 224 -15.72 -12.78 8.21
N GLY A 225 -16.34 -12.54 9.36
CA GLY A 225 -17.38 -13.42 9.92
C GLY A 225 -18.74 -13.37 9.22
N GLU A 226 -19.01 -12.30 8.46
CA GLU A 226 -20.31 -12.01 7.83
C GLU A 226 -20.27 -12.14 6.29
N LEU A 227 -19.06 -12.21 5.71
CA LEU A 227 -18.86 -12.24 4.26
C LEU A 227 -19.09 -13.64 3.68
N ASN A 228 -20.21 -13.82 2.99
CA ASN A 228 -20.57 -15.05 2.29
C ASN A 228 -21.05 -14.74 0.86
N ASP A 229 -20.61 -15.52 -0.12
CA ASP A 229 -21.02 -15.38 -1.53
C ASP A 229 -20.83 -13.95 -2.07
N VAL A 230 -19.65 -13.36 -1.84
CA VAL A 230 -19.31 -12.00 -2.27
C VAL A 230 -18.03 -11.96 -3.11
N ARG A 231 -17.94 -11.00 -4.02
CA ARG A 231 -16.67 -10.60 -4.65
C ARG A 231 -16.24 -9.26 -4.07
N LEU A 232 -15.06 -9.27 -3.47
CA LEU A 232 -14.38 -8.08 -2.99
C LEU A 232 -13.60 -7.47 -4.16
N VAL A 233 -13.71 -6.15 -4.37
CA VAL A 233 -13.04 -5.43 -5.46
C VAL A 233 -12.45 -4.11 -4.97
N ALA A 234 -11.18 -3.85 -5.25
CA ALA A 234 -10.57 -2.54 -5.09
C ALA A 234 -10.54 -1.83 -6.45
N MET A 235 -11.07 -0.60 -6.51
CA MET A 235 -11.18 0.14 -7.78
C MET A 235 -9.90 0.85 -8.21
N GLU A 236 -8.86 0.86 -7.36
CA GLU A 236 -7.60 1.57 -7.62
C GLU A 236 -7.84 3.07 -7.87
N GLY A 237 -8.61 3.67 -6.95
CA GLY A 237 -9.24 4.98 -7.07
C GLY A 237 -10.71 4.88 -7.49
N LEU A 238 -11.49 5.96 -7.33
CA LEU A 238 -12.94 6.01 -7.61
C LEU A 238 -13.28 5.90 -9.12
N LYS A 239 -12.93 4.77 -9.75
CA LYS A 239 -13.09 4.48 -11.18
C LYS A 239 -14.39 3.71 -11.45
N GLU A 240 -15.37 4.39 -12.03
CA GLU A 240 -16.65 3.77 -12.41
C GLU A 240 -16.49 2.60 -13.39
N GLY A 241 -15.50 2.65 -14.28
CA GLY A 241 -15.25 1.58 -15.26
C GLY A 241 -14.91 0.24 -14.62
N VAL A 242 -14.23 0.25 -13.47
CA VAL A 242 -13.90 -0.97 -12.71
C VAL A 242 -15.16 -1.56 -12.08
N LEU A 243 -15.98 -0.71 -11.45
CA LEU A 243 -17.29 -1.14 -10.93
C LEU A 243 -18.17 -1.72 -12.05
N SER A 244 -18.22 -1.05 -13.20
CA SER A 244 -18.99 -1.48 -14.37
C SER A 244 -18.55 -2.85 -14.88
N HIS A 245 -17.24 -3.08 -14.97
CA HIS A 245 -16.69 -4.37 -15.36
C HIS A 245 -17.13 -5.49 -14.41
N TYR A 246 -16.95 -5.33 -13.09
CA TYR A 246 -17.31 -6.39 -12.13
C TYR A 246 -18.82 -6.60 -11.97
N VAL A 247 -19.66 -5.57 -12.21
CA VAL A 247 -21.12 -5.76 -12.25
C VAL A 247 -21.51 -6.61 -13.44
N LEU A 248 -20.95 -6.33 -14.62
CA LEU A 248 -21.15 -7.17 -15.80
C LEU A 248 -20.72 -8.62 -15.51
N GLU A 249 -19.57 -8.79 -14.84
CA GLU A 249 -19.08 -10.13 -14.51
C GLU A 249 -20.03 -10.93 -13.62
N ILE A 250 -20.52 -10.33 -12.53
CA ILE A 250 -21.45 -11.02 -11.64
C ILE A 250 -22.77 -11.36 -12.35
N LEU A 251 -23.28 -10.48 -13.21
CA LEU A 251 -24.52 -10.75 -13.95
C LEU A 251 -24.36 -11.94 -14.92
N GLN A 252 -23.19 -12.08 -15.55
CA GLN A 252 -22.86 -13.23 -16.39
C GLN A 252 -22.68 -14.52 -15.59
N GLU A 253 -22.00 -14.44 -14.44
CA GLU A 253 -21.82 -15.61 -13.55
C GLU A 253 -23.14 -16.10 -12.95
N ARG A 254 -24.10 -15.20 -12.75
CA ARG A 254 -25.48 -15.53 -12.35
C ARG A 254 -26.32 -16.12 -13.48
N GLY A 255 -25.81 -16.11 -14.72
CA GLY A 255 -26.51 -16.58 -15.92
C GLY A 255 -27.62 -15.63 -16.40
N GLU A 256 -27.61 -14.38 -15.94
CA GLU A 256 -28.59 -13.35 -16.33
C GLU A 256 -28.19 -12.67 -17.66
N LEU A 257 -26.92 -12.76 -18.04
CA LEU A 257 -26.37 -12.33 -19.32
C LEU A 257 -25.55 -13.47 -19.93
N THR A 258 -25.53 -13.58 -21.27
CA THR A 258 -24.64 -14.53 -21.94
C THR A 258 -23.18 -14.28 -21.58
N MET A 259 -22.46 -15.38 -21.34
CA MET A 259 -21.02 -15.34 -21.14
C MET A 259 -20.34 -15.09 -22.50
N ASP A 260 -19.56 -14.02 -22.60
CA ASP A 260 -18.77 -13.68 -23.78
C ASP A 260 -17.29 -13.51 -23.41
N GLU A 261 -16.39 -14.11 -24.19
CA GLU A 261 -14.96 -13.84 -24.06
C GLU A 261 -14.66 -12.48 -24.69
N ARG A 262 -14.12 -11.56 -23.89
CA ARG A 262 -13.79 -10.21 -24.34
C ARG A 262 -12.30 -10.01 -24.41
N ASP A 263 -11.88 -9.40 -25.51
CA ASP A 263 -10.50 -9.04 -25.74
C ASP A 263 -10.29 -7.57 -25.38
N TYR A 264 -9.85 -7.32 -24.14
CA TYR A 264 -9.61 -5.96 -23.63
C TYR A 264 -8.33 -5.31 -24.20
N THR A 265 -7.58 -6.00 -25.07
CA THR A 265 -6.57 -5.34 -25.91
C THR A 265 -7.22 -4.37 -26.91
N LYS A 266 -8.49 -4.59 -27.25
CA LYS A 266 -9.29 -3.72 -28.11
C LYS A 266 -9.90 -2.59 -27.29
N SER A 267 -9.56 -1.36 -27.67
CA SER A 267 -10.05 -0.14 -26.99
C SER A 267 -11.59 -0.04 -26.98
N SER A 268 -12.25 -0.53 -28.03
CA SER A 268 -13.71 -0.56 -28.18
C SER A 268 -14.39 -1.43 -27.11
N GLU A 269 -13.93 -2.66 -26.91
CA GLU A 269 -14.44 -3.60 -25.91
C GLU A 269 -14.21 -3.11 -24.48
N LEU A 270 -13.05 -2.52 -24.22
CA LEU A 270 -12.74 -1.91 -22.93
C LEU A 270 -13.66 -0.71 -22.63
N THR A 271 -13.85 0.19 -23.60
CA THR A 271 -14.73 1.36 -23.46
C THR A 271 -16.18 0.93 -23.23
N ARG A 272 -16.64 -0.06 -24.00
CA ARG A 272 -17.98 -0.64 -23.87
C ARG A 272 -18.21 -1.22 -22.49
N THR A 273 -17.25 -1.99 -21.98
CA THR A 273 -17.32 -2.61 -20.65
C THR A 273 -17.27 -1.55 -19.54
N SER A 274 -16.43 -0.52 -19.70
CA SER A 274 -16.35 0.60 -18.75
C SER A 274 -17.65 1.39 -18.64
N ASN A 275 -18.45 1.45 -19.70
CA ASN A 275 -19.69 2.23 -19.75
C ASN A 275 -20.95 1.40 -19.50
N PHE A 276 -20.82 0.07 -19.45
CA PHE A 276 -21.95 -0.87 -19.33
C PHE A 276 -22.93 -0.48 -18.21
N LEU A 277 -22.44 -0.19 -17.00
CA LEU A 277 -23.28 0.11 -15.85
C LEU A 277 -24.14 1.36 -16.04
N SER A 278 -23.54 2.45 -16.53
CA SER A 278 -24.24 3.69 -16.87
C SER A 278 -25.28 3.46 -17.96
N VAL A 279 -24.89 2.76 -19.03
CA VAL A 279 -25.76 2.50 -20.17
C VAL A 279 -26.93 1.60 -19.76
N ALA A 280 -26.68 0.55 -18.98
CA ALA A 280 -27.73 -0.33 -18.46
C ALA A 280 -28.72 0.45 -17.60
N ALA A 281 -28.25 1.37 -16.74
CA ALA A 281 -29.13 2.19 -15.90
C ALA A 281 -29.98 3.19 -16.71
N GLU A 282 -29.45 3.75 -17.79
CA GLU A 282 -30.17 4.71 -18.64
C GLU A 282 -31.14 4.05 -19.62
N THR A 283 -30.76 2.90 -20.18
CA THR A 283 -31.44 2.32 -21.35
C THR A 283 -32.29 1.10 -21.04
N SER A 284 -32.13 0.49 -19.86
CA SER A 284 -32.85 -0.73 -19.48
C SER A 284 -33.67 -0.57 -18.20
N THR A 285 -34.52 -1.57 -17.93
CA THR A 285 -35.29 -1.72 -16.70
C THR A 285 -34.51 -2.45 -15.60
N LEU A 286 -33.23 -2.81 -15.82
CA LEU A 286 -32.44 -3.67 -14.94
C LEU A 286 -32.51 -3.25 -13.47
N PHE A 287 -32.43 -1.95 -13.18
CA PHE A 287 -32.47 -1.41 -11.81
C PHE A 287 -33.83 -0.85 -11.37
N GLN A 288 -34.91 -1.05 -12.14
CA GLN A 288 -36.22 -0.49 -11.83
C GLN A 288 -37.06 -1.36 -10.89
N ASP A 289 -36.88 -2.69 -10.94
CA ASP A 289 -37.68 -3.64 -10.15
C ASP A 289 -37.12 -3.93 -8.76
N HIS A 290 -36.14 -3.14 -8.30
CA HIS A 290 -35.45 -3.31 -7.01
C HIS A 290 -34.75 -4.69 -6.81
N LYS A 291 -34.69 -5.53 -7.85
CA LYS A 291 -34.10 -6.88 -7.83
C LYS A 291 -32.60 -6.87 -7.49
N TYR A 292 -31.89 -5.79 -7.84
CA TYR A 292 -30.44 -5.68 -7.69
C TYR A 292 -30.03 -4.57 -6.72
N ASP A 293 -30.92 -4.17 -5.81
CA ASP A 293 -30.62 -3.11 -4.84
C ASP A 293 -29.49 -3.49 -3.86
N ASP A 294 -29.28 -4.80 -3.65
CA ASP A 294 -28.23 -5.37 -2.82
C ASP A 294 -26.97 -5.79 -3.60
N LEU A 295 -26.95 -5.59 -4.92
CA LEU A 295 -25.87 -6.05 -5.80
C LEU A 295 -24.56 -5.32 -5.53
N ILE A 296 -24.61 -4.03 -5.22
CA ILE A 296 -23.42 -3.17 -5.09
C ILE A 296 -23.37 -2.58 -3.68
N THR A 297 -22.38 -3.01 -2.90
CA THR A 297 -22.02 -2.38 -1.62
C THR A 297 -20.76 -1.54 -1.79
N LEU A 298 -20.87 -0.22 -1.59
CA LEU A 298 -19.74 0.71 -1.71
C LEU A 298 -19.16 1.04 -0.34
N ALA A 299 -17.97 0.50 -0.08
CA ALA A 299 -17.16 0.72 1.10
C ALA A 299 -15.97 1.64 0.77
N VAL A 300 -16.27 2.77 0.13
CA VAL A 300 -15.28 3.82 -0.23
C VAL A 300 -14.93 4.72 0.95
N ASP A 301 -13.91 5.55 0.81
CA ASP A 301 -13.50 6.50 1.86
C ASP A 301 -14.64 7.46 2.23
N ARG A 302 -14.70 7.83 3.51
CA ARG A 302 -15.61 8.87 3.97
C ARG A 302 -14.96 10.24 3.83
N ASP A 303 -14.94 10.74 2.61
CA ASP A 303 -14.55 12.10 2.28
C ASP A 303 -15.46 12.73 1.21
N LYS A 304 -15.10 13.92 0.72
CA LYS A 304 -15.85 14.59 -0.34
C LYS A 304 -15.86 13.76 -1.63
N ALA A 305 -14.75 13.14 -2.00
CA ALA A 305 -14.64 12.40 -3.26
C ALA A 305 -15.53 11.13 -3.22
N GLY A 306 -15.47 10.36 -2.14
CA GLY A 306 -16.33 9.18 -1.95
C GLY A 306 -17.82 9.56 -1.89
N THR A 307 -18.16 10.67 -1.23
CA THR A 307 -19.54 11.19 -1.20
C THR A 307 -20.03 11.60 -2.60
N ASP A 308 -19.22 12.36 -3.34
CA ASP A 308 -19.55 12.81 -4.69
C ASP A 308 -19.69 11.60 -5.64
N PHE A 309 -18.89 10.54 -5.46
CA PHE A 309 -18.96 9.31 -6.25
C PHE A 309 -20.27 8.55 -6.04
N ILE A 310 -20.67 8.31 -4.78
CA ILE A 310 -21.96 7.66 -4.46
C ILE A 310 -23.12 8.51 -4.98
N THR A 311 -23.04 9.83 -4.85
CA THR A 311 -24.08 10.76 -5.33
C THR A 311 -24.26 10.64 -6.84
N LYS A 312 -23.17 10.62 -7.61
CA LYS A 312 -23.21 10.44 -9.08
C LYS A 312 -23.88 9.13 -9.49
N LEU A 313 -23.61 8.03 -8.79
CA LEU A 313 -24.26 6.74 -9.08
C LEU A 313 -25.76 6.78 -8.79
N ARG A 314 -26.16 7.41 -7.68
CA ARG A 314 -27.58 7.60 -7.33
C ARG A 314 -28.31 8.53 -8.31
N GLU A 315 -27.66 9.58 -8.80
CA GLU A 315 -28.21 10.46 -9.84
C GLU A 315 -28.48 9.70 -11.15
N LYS A 316 -27.62 8.73 -11.48
CA LYS A 316 -27.81 7.78 -12.58
C LYS A 316 -28.84 6.68 -12.28
N LYS A 317 -29.51 6.73 -11.13
CA LYS A 317 -30.47 5.71 -10.64
C LYS A 317 -29.87 4.31 -10.49
N ILE A 318 -28.57 4.22 -10.23
CA ILE A 318 -27.90 2.95 -9.91
C ILE A 318 -28.03 2.73 -8.40
N PRO A 319 -28.64 1.63 -7.95
CA PRO A 319 -28.80 1.34 -6.53
C PRO A 319 -27.46 0.91 -5.92
N VAL A 320 -27.14 1.50 -4.77
CA VAL A 320 -25.89 1.24 -4.05
C VAL A 320 -26.14 1.25 -2.54
N ILE A 321 -25.63 0.23 -1.85
CA ILE A 321 -25.58 0.20 -0.39
C ILE A 321 -24.37 1.03 0.05
N ASP A 322 -24.62 2.06 0.85
CA ASP A 322 -23.58 2.91 1.43
C ASP A 322 -22.98 2.21 2.65
N ALA A 323 -21.78 1.66 2.47
CA ALA A 323 -20.98 1.02 3.52
C ALA A 323 -19.69 1.80 3.77
N ARG A 324 -19.73 3.14 3.66
CA ARG A 324 -18.59 3.97 4.04
C ARG A 324 -18.30 3.85 5.55
N PRO A 325 -17.04 4.05 5.97
CA PRO A 325 -16.70 3.96 7.39
C PRO A 325 -17.51 4.98 8.23
N PRO A 326 -17.76 4.70 9.52
CA PRO A 326 -18.55 5.58 10.38
C PRO A 326 -17.90 6.95 10.57
N GLN A 327 -18.71 8.02 10.59
CA GLN A 327 -18.21 9.38 10.84
C GLN A 327 -17.83 9.56 12.30
N ARG A 328 -16.66 10.11 12.57
CA ARG A 328 -16.24 10.48 13.92
C ARG A 328 -16.18 12.00 14.09
N GLU A 329 -16.51 12.48 15.30
CA GLU A 329 -16.45 13.89 15.65
C GLU A 329 -15.03 14.45 15.41
N GLY A 330 -14.94 15.55 14.68
CA GLY A 330 -13.68 16.26 14.45
C GLY A 330 -12.83 15.78 13.26
N GLN A 331 -13.15 14.65 12.62
CA GLN A 331 -12.41 14.17 11.44
C GLN A 331 -13.09 14.55 10.12
N LYS A 332 -12.30 15.02 9.15
CA LYS A 332 -12.77 15.43 7.81
C LYS A 332 -12.72 14.30 6.77
N LYS A 333 -11.87 13.30 6.99
CA LYS A 333 -11.69 12.10 6.16
C LYS A 333 -11.46 10.91 7.08
N THR A 334 -12.02 9.76 6.70
CA THR A 334 -11.81 8.49 7.39
C THR A 334 -11.79 7.37 6.35
N ASP A 335 -10.77 6.53 6.39
CA ASP A 335 -10.64 5.32 5.58
C ASP A 335 -10.82 4.05 6.42
N TRP A 336 -10.93 2.88 5.79
CA TRP A 336 -11.17 1.62 6.51
C TRP A 336 -9.95 1.12 7.27
N ASN A 337 -8.73 1.45 6.80
CA ASN A 337 -7.51 1.07 7.52
C ASN A 337 -7.37 1.83 8.85
N GLU A 338 -7.78 3.10 8.90
CA GLU A 338 -7.85 3.88 10.13
C GLU A 338 -8.85 3.30 11.12
N ILE A 339 -10.04 2.87 10.66
CA ILE A 339 -11.04 2.20 11.52
C ILE A 339 -10.47 0.91 12.11
N LEU A 340 -9.86 0.06 11.28
CA LEU A 340 -9.25 -1.18 11.73
C LEU A 340 -8.19 -0.94 12.82
N LYS A 341 -7.28 0.02 12.59
CA LYS A 341 -6.23 0.35 13.57
C LYS A 341 -6.81 0.82 14.89
N GLN A 342 -7.86 1.64 14.84
CA GLN A 342 -8.52 2.14 16.04
C GLN A 342 -9.25 1.03 16.80
N GLU A 343 -9.91 0.11 16.10
CA GLU A 343 -10.59 -1.03 16.74
C GLU A 343 -9.59 -1.97 17.41
N LYS A 344 -8.47 -2.28 16.74
CA LYS A 344 -7.37 -3.03 17.36
C LYS A 344 -6.75 -2.28 18.55
N GLN A 345 -6.69 -0.95 18.49
CA GLN A 345 -6.20 -0.14 19.61
C GLN A 345 -7.19 -0.17 20.78
N LEU A 346 -8.49 -0.09 20.53
CA LEU A 346 -9.54 -0.25 21.54
C LEU A 346 -9.55 -1.66 22.14
N GLU A 347 -9.32 -2.71 21.35
CA GLU A 347 -9.12 -4.08 21.84
C GLU A 347 -7.89 -4.22 22.75
N LYS A 348 -6.79 -3.53 22.41
CA LYS A 348 -5.57 -3.50 23.24
C LYS A 348 -5.75 -2.68 24.51
N ASP A 349 -6.48 -1.56 24.43
CA ASP A 349 -6.76 -0.65 25.54
C ASP A 349 -7.92 -1.16 26.43
N ALA A 350 -8.71 -2.12 25.94
CA ALA A 350 -9.65 -2.86 26.77
C ALA A 350 -8.85 -3.56 27.88
N PRO A 351 -9.18 -3.35 29.17
CA PRO A 351 -8.39 -3.90 30.25
C PRO A 351 -8.38 -5.42 30.15
N ASP A 352 -7.21 -6.01 29.87
CA ASP A 352 -7.03 -7.45 29.92
C ASP A 352 -7.36 -7.92 31.34
N ASN A 353 -8.57 -8.44 31.49
CA ASN A 353 -9.09 -8.99 32.72
C ASN A 353 -8.77 -10.48 32.83
N SER A 354 -7.87 -11.01 31.99
CA SER A 354 -7.31 -12.35 32.15
C SER A 354 -6.70 -12.51 33.54
N ARG A 355 -6.72 -13.74 34.05
CA ARG A 355 -6.12 -14.07 35.35
C ARG A 355 -4.63 -13.72 35.39
N LEU A 356 -3.94 -13.84 34.25
CA LEU A 356 -2.53 -13.50 34.12
C LEU A 356 -2.33 -11.99 34.21
N ALA A 357 -3.09 -11.19 33.45
CA ALA A 357 -2.98 -9.73 33.51
C ALA A 357 -3.38 -9.17 34.87
N GLN A 358 -4.39 -9.72 35.54
CA GLN A 358 -4.71 -9.39 36.93
C GLN A 358 -3.54 -9.73 37.88
N ALA A 359 -2.87 -10.88 37.67
CA ALA A 359 -1.74 -11.29 38.49
C ALA A 359 -0.50 -10.41 38.28
N ARG A 360 -0.21 -10.00 37.03
CA ARG A 360 0.87 -9.07 36.68
C ARG A 360 0.62 -7.67 37.25
N ARG A 361 -0.60 -7.13 37.10
CA ARG A 361 -0.98 -5.84 37.73
C ARG A 361 -0.82 -5.86 39.26
N LYS A 362 -1.20 -6.97 39.89
CA LYS A 362 -1.00 -7.14 41.33
C LYS A 362 0.49 -7.21 41.71
N LEU A 363 1.32 -7.87 40.92
CA LEU A 363 2.77 -7.93 41.12
C LEU A 363 3.40 -6.54 41.04
N GLU A 364 3.05 -5.76 40.00
CA GLU A 364 3.55 -4.40 39.82
C GLU A 364 3.18 -3.48 40.98
N ARG A 365 1.92 -3.54 41.44
CA ARG A 365 1.48 -2.82 42.64
C ARG A 365 2.28 -3.22 43.88
N LEU A 366 2.58 -4.52 44.06
CA LEU A 366 3.38 -4.98 45.20
C LEU A 366 4.83 -4.50 45.13
N ARG A 367 5.42 -4.43 43.93
CA ARG A 367 6.76 -3.85 43.70
C ARG A 367 6.79 -2.37 44.06
N GLY A 368 5.81 -1.59 43.61
CA GLY A 368 5.68 -0.18 44.01
C GLY A 368 5.51 0.02 45.53
N GLU A 369 4.68 -0.81 46.19
CA GLU A 369 4.53 -0.78 47.66
C GLU A 369 5.84 -1.14 48.40
N GLN A 370 6.66 -2.01 47.81
CA GLN A 370 7.98 -2.34 48.33
C GLN A 370 8.94 -1.16 48.19
N ASP A 371 8.99 -0.51 47.02
CA ASP A 371 9.86 0.66 46.80
C ASP A 371 9.53 1.79 47.79
N GLU A 372 8.24 2.02 48.06
CA GLU A 372 7.80 2.96 49.10
C GLU A 372 8.24 2.54 50.51
N ALA A 373 8.19 1.25 50.84
CA ALA A 373 8.66 0.74 52.13
C ALA A 373 10.18 0.88 52.29
N ILE A 374 10.94 0.60 51.21
CA ILE A 374 12.39 0.77 51.15
C ILE A 374 12.76 2.26 51.30
N SER A 375 12.08 3.15 50.58
CA SER A 375 12.27 4.60 50.70
C SER A 375 11.98 5.10 52.13
N ARG A 376 10.95 4.56 52.79
CA ARG A 376 10.67 4.82 54.22
C ARG A 376 11.78 4.32 55.14
N ALA A 377 12.40 3.17 54.85
CA ALA A 377 13.53 2.66 55.63
C ALA A 377 14.76 3.57 55.49
N TYR A 378 15.12 3.94 54.25
CA TYR A 378 16.24 4.83 53.97
C TYR A 378 16.04 6.22 54.58
N SER A 379 14.86 6.83 54.42
CA SER A 379 14.56 8.14 54.99
C SER A 379 14.56 8.14 56.52
N HIS A 380 14.08 7.06 57.16
CA HIS A 380 14.17 6.90 58.60
C HIS A 380 15.62 6.75 59.07
N GLN A 381 16.45 5.97 58.36
CA GLN A 381 17.87 5.81 58.66
C GLN A 381 18.67 7.11 58.45
N ALA A 382 18.34 7.88 57.41
CA ALA A 382 18.99 9.16 57.10
C ALA A 382 18.83 10.21 58.21
N GLN A 383 17.79 10.11 59.06
CA GLN A 383 17.60 11.00 60.23
C GLN A 383 18.74 10.91 61.24
N THR A 384 19.54 9.84 61.19
CA THR A 384 20.70 9.65 62.08
C THR A 384 21.94 10.43 61.62
N ASN A 385 21.95 10.98 60.40
CA ASN A 385 23.12 11.61 59.76
C ASN A 385 24.40 10.74 59.85
N GLY A 386 24.24 9.41 59.80
CA GLY A 386 25.35 8.44 59.90
C GLY A 386 25.88 8.20 61.32
N GLN A 387 25.24 8.75 62.36
CA GLN A 387 25.66 8.55 63.74
C GLN A 387 25.00 7.30 64.37
N PRO A 388 25.75 6.46 65.11
CA PRO A 388 25.17 5.32 65.82
C PRO A 388 24.07 5.77 66.81
N MET A 389 22.95 5.05 66.85
CA MET A 389 21.77 5.40 67.66
C MET A 389 21.59 4.51 68.90
N ASN A 390 22.51 3.56 69.13
CA ASN A 390 22.42 2.55 70.19
C ASN A 390 22.45 3.16 71.61
N ASP A 391 23.18 4.25 71.78
CA ASP A 391 23.56 4.85 73.07
C ASP A 391 22.99 6.28 73.26
N LYS A 392 22.07 6.69 72.38
CA LYS A 392 21.46 8.03 72.38
C LYS A 392 20.07 8.07 73.03
N ARG A 393 19.71 9.24 73.60
CA ARG A 393 18.38 9.49 74.17
C ARG A 393 17.31 9.32 73.09
N GLY A 394 16.40 8.36 73.28
CA GLY A 394 15.37 8.00 72.29
C GLY A 394 15.77 6.90 71.30
N GLY A 395 16.99 6.36 71.39
CA GLY A 395 17.51 5.34 70.47
C GLY A 395 16.69 4.05 70.46
N ALA A 396 16.19 3.59 71.61
CA ALA A 396 15.29 2.43 71.67
C ALA A 396 13.98 2.64 70.90
N SER A 397 13.41 3.85 70.91
CA SER A 397 12.21 4.17 70.14
C SER A 397 12.49 4.26 68.64
N PHE A 398 13.66 4.78 68.26
CA PHE A 398 14.14 4.79 66.89
C PHE A 398 14.32 3.37 66.36
N MET A 399 15.00 2.49 67.11
CA MET A 399 15.24 1.10 66.69
C MET A 399 13.94 0.30 66.55
N ARG A 400 12.96 0.46 67.46
CA ARG A 400 11.64 -0.18 67.29
C ARG A 400 10.91 0.28 66.01
N LYS A 401 11.03 1.57 65.66
CA LYS A 401 10.43 2.12 64.46
C LYS A 401 11.16 1.65 63.19
N GLN A 402 12.49 1.56 63.25
CA GLN A 402 13.32 0.97 62.20
C GLN A 402 12.93 -0.49 61.97
N GLU A 403 12.85 -1.30 63.02
CA GLU A 403 12.45 -2.72 62.96
C GLU A 403 11.04 -2.89 62.39
N GLN A 404 10.11 -2.00 62.74
CA GLN A 404 8.76 -2.01 62.15
C GLN A 404 8.77 -1.70 60.65
N ILE A 405 9.58 -0.75 60.20
CA ILE A 405 9.69 -0.36 58.79
C ILE A 405 10.39 -1.48 57.99
N GLU A 406 11.49 -2.01 58.51
CA GLU A 406 12.21 -3.14 57.90
C GLU A 406 11.34 -4.40 57.83
N GLY A 407 10.57 -4.69 58.89
CA GLY A 407 9.59 -5.78 58.88
C GLY A 407 8.53 -5.65 57.78
N GLN A 408 8.11 -4.43 57.44
CA GLN A 408 7.21 -4.20 56.30
C GLN A 408 7.91 -4.47 54.95
N VAL A 409 9.19 -4.13 54.81
CA VAL A 409 9.99 -4.44 53.60
C VAL A 409 10.08 -5.96 53.40
N PHE A 410 10.42 -6.71 54.45
CA PHE A 410 10.52 -8.18 54.38
C PHE A 410 9.16 -8.84 54.11
N SER A 411 8.08 -8.35 54.73
CA SER A 411 6.72 -8.84 54.43
C SER A 411 6.34 -8.62 52.97
N LYS A 412 6.71 -7.48 52.38
CA LYS A 412 6.43 -7.17 50.97
C LYS A 412 7.28 -8.00 50.01
N MET A 413 8.56 -8.25 50.34
CA MET A 413 9.41 -9.20 49.61
C MET A 413 8.76 -10.59 49.52
N ASP A 414 8.23 -11.09 50.64
CA ASP A 414 7.55 -12.40 50.67
C ASP A 414 6.25 -12.43 49.87
N GLU A 415 5.47 -11.34 49.88
CA GLU A 415 4.27 -11.18 49.05
C GLU A 415 4.61 -11.14 47.56
N ILE A 416 5.66 -10.42 47.18
CA ILE A 416 6.16 -10.33 45.80
C ILE A 416 6.58 -11.71 45.31
N ARG A 417 7.42 -12.44 46.07
CA ARG A 417 7.88 -13.78 45.71
C ARG A 417 6.72 -14.74 45.42
N LYS A 418 5.73 -14.81 46.31
CA LYS A 418 4.53 -15.64 46.12
C LYS A 418 3.71 -15.21 44.89
N GLN A 419 3.72 -13.91 44.58
CA GLN A 419 2.99 -13.39 43.44
C GLN A 419 3.75 -13.62 42.13
N GLU A 420 5.09 -13.57 42.13
CA GLU A 420 5.95 -13.95 40.99
C GLU A 420 5.77 -15.43 40.64
N GLU A 421 5.83 -16.33 41.63
CA GLU A 421 5.54 -17.76 41.44
C GLU A 421 4.16 -17.98 40.82
N ARG A 422 3.16 -17.18 41.22
CA ARG A 422 1.81 -17.25 40.66
C ARG A 422 1.76 -16.76 39.22
N VAL A 423 2.49 -15.68 38.89
CA VAL A 423 2.58 -15.14 37.53
C VAL A 423 3.27 -16.17 36.64
N GLU A 424 4.42 -16.68 37.04
CA GLU A 424 5.17 -17.72 36.32
C GLU A 424 4.32 -18.97 36.07
N HIS A 425 3.56 -19.43 37.07
CA HIS A 425 2.66 -20.56 36.89
C HIS A 425 1.55 -20.31 35.86
N LEU A 426 1.01 -19.09 35.81
CA LEU A 426 -0.02 -18.70 34.85
C LEU A 426 0.56 -18.53 33.44
N GLU A 427 1.78 -17.97 33.33
CA GLU A 427 2.53 -17.87 32.08
C GLU A 427 2.83 -19.26 31.51
N HIS A 428 3.31 -20.17 32.36
CA HIS A 428 3.52 -21.57 31.97
C HIS A 428 2.23 -22.24 31.51
N GLN A 429 1.08 -22.01 32.19
CA GLN A 429 -0.21 -22.54 31.73
C GLN A 429 -0.64 -21.98 30.37
N GLN A 430 -0.39 -20.69 30.13
CA GLN A 430 -0.68 -20.07 28.84
C GLN A 430 0.23 -20.65 27.74
N HIS A 431 1.52 -20.79 28.02
CA HIS A 431 2.48 -21.37 27.09
C HIS A 431 2.14 -22.83 26.72
N LEU A 432 1.76 -23.65 27.71
CA LEU A 432 1.27 -25.02 27.44
C LEU A 432 0.05 -25.02 26.51
N LYS A 433 -0.90 -24.10 26.73
CA LYS A 433 -2.10 -23.97 25.90
C LYS A 433 -1.75 -23.54 24.47
N GLU A 434 -0.84 -22.58 24.30
CA GLU A 434 -0.33 -22.14 23.00
C GLU A 434 0.39 -23.27 22.25
N MET A 435 1.06 -24.16 22.99
CA MET A 435 1.64 -25.38 22.46
C MET A 435 0.61 -26.50 22.18
N GLY A 436 -0.67 -26.26 22.44
CA GLY A 436 -1.73 -27.25 22.29
C GLY A 436 -1.57 -28.44 23.25
N LEU A 437 -0.93 -28.23 24.39
CA LEU A 437 -0.78 -29.21 25.46
C LEU A 437 -1.88 -29.02 26.51
N ASN A 438 -2.20 -30.10 27.21
CA ASN A 438 -3.10 -30.06 28.34
C ASN A 438 -2.49 -29.22 29.49
N ARG A 439 -3.32 -28.87 30.48
CA ARG A 439 -2.91 -28.03 31.63
C ARG A 439 -1.73 -28.58 32.45
N GLN A 440 -1.40 -29.86 32.32
CA GLN A 440 -0.30 -30.53 33.02
C GLN A 440 0.95 -30.71 32.14
N GLY A 441 0.89 -30.37 30.84
CA GLY A 441 1.97 -30.61 29.87
C GLY A 441 2.23 -32.08 29.54
N SER A 442 1.42 -33.01 30.06
CA SER A 442 1.63 -34.45 29.94
C SER A 442 1.08 -35.07 28.64
N GLY A 443 0.39 -34.27 27.83
CA GLY A 443 -0.27 -34.71 26.61
C GLY A 443 -0.95 -33.55 25.90
N LEU A 444 -1.56 -33.81 24.75
CA LEU A 444 -2.23 -32.81 23.93
C LEU A 444 -3.55 -32.34 24.56
N GLU A 445 -3.94 -31.09 24.30
CA GLU A 445 -5.25 -30.56 24.67
C GLU A 445 -6.33 -31.13 23.73
N MET A 446 -7.36 -31.78 24.30
CA MET A 446 -8.46 -32.37 23.52
C MET A 446 -9.55 -31.32 23.29
N SER A 447 -9.36 -30.51 22.25
CA SER A 447 -10.28 -29.45 21.81
C SER A 447 -10.31 -29.37 20.28
N VAL A 448 -11.38 -28.83 19.72
CA VAL A 448 -11.55 -28.70 18.25
C VAL A 448 -10.45 -27.80 17.67
N GLN A 449 -10.06 -26.76 18.40
CA GLN A 449 -8.99 -25.84 18.03
C GLN A 449 -7.62 -26.53 17.92
N ASN A 450 -7.42 -27.65 18.61
CA ASN A 450 -6.14 -28.37 18.63
C ASN A 450 -6.09 -29.57 17.67
N ILE A 451 -7.14 -29.79 16.86
CA ILE A 451 -7.20 -30.87 15.85
C ILE A 451 -5.92 -30.96 14.98
N PRO A 452 -5.36 -29.86 14.45
CA PRO A 452 -4.17 -29.93 13.61
C PRO A 452 -2.97 -30.60 14.29
N ARG A 453 -2.73 -30.28 15.57
CA ARG A 453 -1.60 -30.84 16.34
C ARG A 453 -1.84 -32.30 16.71
N ILE A 454 -3.09 -32.68 17.00
CA ILE A 454 -3.45 -34.08 17.26
C ILE A 454 -3.21 -34.93 16.00
N ARG A 455 -3.58 -34.43 14.81
CA ARG A 455 -3.28 -35.08 13.53
C ARG A 455 -1.77 -35.22 13.32
N GLU A 456 -1.02 -34.14 13.50
CA GLU A 456 0.43 -34.14 13.33
C GLU A 456 1.12 -35.17 14.23
N GLU A 457 0.72 -35.27 15.50
CA GLU A 457 1.30 -36.22 16.44
C GLU A 457 0.96 -37.68 16.10
N LEU A 458 -0.23 -37.94 15.58
CA LEU A 458 -0.60 -39.27 15.06
C LEU A 458 0.20 -39.64 13.80
N GLU A 459 0.50 -38.67 12.93
CA GLU A 459 1.39 -38.89 11.77
C GLU A 459 2.85 -39.12 12.18
N LYS A 460 3.35 -38.40 13.20
CA LYS A 460 4.66 -38.68 13.82
C LYS A 460 4.70 -40.09 14.43
N ALA A 461 3.62 -40.51 15.07
CA ALA A 461 3.51 -41.86 15.61
C ALA A 461 3.55 -42.94 14.54
N LYS A 462 2.94 -42.73 13.37
CA LYS A 462 3.05 -43.64 12.21
C LYS A 462 4.50 -43.76 11.69
N ARG A 463 5.27 -42.67 11.77
CA ARG A 463 6.71 -42.64 11.44
C ARG A 463 7.62 -43.21 12.54
N GLY A 464 7.08 -43.54 13.70
CA GLY A 464 7.84 -44.04 14.85
C GLY A 464 8.54 -42.95 15.66
N GLU A 465 8.22 -41.68 15.43
CA GLU A 465 8.86 -40.50 16.03
C GLU A 465 8.10 -39.96 17.26
N SER A 466 6.94 -40.54 17.61
CA SER A 466 6.14 -40.06 18.74
C SER A 466 6.66 -40.55 20.09
N PHE A 467 6.69 -39.64 21.07
CA PHE A 467 7.06 -39.92 22.46
C PHE A 467 5.90 -40.49 23.30
N PHE A 468 4.68 -40.56 22.74
CA PHE A 468 3.51 -41.04 23.46
C PHE A 468 3.35 -42.56 23.39
N THR A 469 2.81 -43.14 24.46
CA THR A 469 2.55 -44.58 24.50
C THR A 469 1.49 -44.99 23.48
N LYS A 470 1.54 -46.25 23.01
CA LYS A 470 0.51 -46.81 22.10
C LYS A 470 -0.92 -46.66 22.64
N ALA A 471 -1.10 -46.76 23.97
CA ALA A 471 -2.40 -46.57 24.60
C ALA A 471 -2.87 -45.11 24.54
N THR A 472 -1.96 -44.15 24.71
CA THR A 472 -2.25 -42.71 24.58
C THR A 472 -2.60 -42.35 23.14
N LEU A 473 -1.85 -42.87 22.17
CA LEU A 473 -2.09 -42.63 20.74
C LEU A 473 -3.44 -43.19 20.29
N LYS A 474 -3.84 -44.36 20.79
CA LYS A 474 -5.18 -44.90 20.54
C LYS A 474 -6.28 -43.97 21.06
N ARG A 475 -6.11 -43.39 22.25
CA ARG A 475 -7.05 -42.39 22.79
C ARG A 475 -7.11 -41.12 21.94
N TYR A 476 -5.95 -40.63 21.47
CA TYR A 476 -5.90 -39.48 20.58
C TYR A 476 -6.63 -39.74 19.25
N GLN A 477 -6.52 -40.94 18.70
CA GLN A 477 -7.24 -41.31 17.49
C GLN A 477 -8.76 -41.33 17.70
N GLU A 478 -9.23 -41.95 18.79
CA GLU A 478 -10.65 -41.98 19.16
C GLU A 478 -11.20 -40.55 19.40
N GLU A 479 -10.44 -39.71 20.09
CA GLU A 479 -10.85 -38.34 20.40
C GLU A 479 -10.77 -37.43 19.17
N LEU A 480 -9.81 -37.64 18.26
CA LEU A 480 -9.73 -36.91 17.00
C LEU A 480 -10.99 -37.14 16.16
N THR A 481 -11.43 -38.39 15.99
CA THR A 481 -12.67 -38.72 15.29
C THR A 481 -13.88 -38.03 15.94
N ARG A 482 -13.93 -38.01 17.27
CA ARG A 482 -14.98 -37.32 18.02
C ARG A 482 -14.95 -35.80 17.77
N LEU A 483 -13.77 -35.17 17.81
CA LEU A 483 -13.61 -33.73 17.62
C LEU A 483 -13.89 -33.29 16.17
N GLU A 484 -13.50 -34.09 15.18
CA GLU A 484 -13.80 -33.87 13.76
C GLU A 484 -15.30 -33.94 13.49
N ALA A 485 -16.01 -34.93 14.05
CA ALA A 485 -17.45 -35.02 13.94
C ALA A 485 -18.16 -33.79 14.54
N ILE A 486 -17.67 -33.30 15.69
CA ILE A 486 -18.20 -32.07 16.30
C ILE A 486 -17.90 -30.84 15.42
N SER A 487 -16.69 -30.75 14.85
CA SER A 487 -16.31 -29.67 13.93
C SER A 487 -17.19 -29.66 12.67
N GLU A 488 -17.49 -30.82 12.10
CA GLU A 488 -18.33 -30.96 10.91
C GLU A 488 -19.79 -30.59 11.21
N GLN A 489 -20.31 -30.99 12.37
CA GLN A 489 -21.64 -30.56 12.83
C GLN A 489 -21.73 -29.03 12.97
N MET A 490 -20.71 -28.39 13.55
CA MET A 490 -20.66 -26.94 13.67
C MET A 490 -20.61 -26.26 12.29
N GLY A 491 -19.83 -26.79 11.35
CA GLY A 491 -19.76 -26.26 9.97
C GLY A 491 -21.06 -26.35 9.19
N LYS A 492 -21.95 -27.28 9.55
CA LYS A 492 -23.29 -27.43 8.94
C LYS A 492 -24.37 -26.57 9.63
N THR A 493 -24.12 -26.11 10.85
CA THR A 493 -25.11 -25.40 11.67
C THR A 493 -25.01 -23.89 11.43
N SER A 494 -25.96 -23.31 10.71
CA SER A 494 -26.05 -21.85 10.54
C SER A 494 -26.64 -21.21 11.81
N ILE A 495 -25.82 -20.46 12.55
CA ILE A 495 -26.25 -19.76 13.78
C ILE A 495 -27.23 -18.65 13.40
N GLN A 496 -28.34 -18.52 14.13
CA GLN A 496 -29.29 -17.43 13.88
C GLN A 496 -28.72 -16.09 14.35
N PRO A 497 -29.04 -14.96 13.67
CA PRO A 497 -28.54 -13.63 14.05
C PRO A 497 -28.80 -13.26 15.51
N ALA A 498 -30.00 -13.57 16.05
CA ALA A 498 -30.34 -13.31 17.45
C ALA A 498 -29.51 -14.16 18.44
N THR A 499 -29.14 -15.38 18.04
CA THR A 499 -28.27 -16.24 18.84
C THR A 499 -26.82 -15.75 18.78
N GLN A 500 -26.40 -15.24 17.62
CA GLN A 500 -25.08 -14.66 17.40
C GLN A 500 -24.91 -13.36 18.20
N ALA A 501 -25.93 -12.49 18.25
CA ALA A 501 -25.93 -11.28 19.07
C ALA A 501 -25.67 -11.58 20.56
N LEU A 502 -26.24 -12.65 21.12
CA LEU A 502 -25.98 -13.07 22.51
C LEU A 502 -24.53 -13.53 22.74
N ILE A 503 -23.90 -14.10 21.71
CA ILE A 503 -22.48 -14.49 21.74
C ILE A 503 -21.60 -13.23 21.66
N ASP A 504 -21.91 -12.32 20.76
CA ASP A 504 -21.14 -11.09 20.50
C ASP A 504 -21.24 -10.09 21.65
N GLU A 505 -22.42 -9.98 22.29
CA GLU A 505 -22.61 -9.25 23.55
C GLU A 505 -21.83 -9.88 24.73
N GLY A 506 -21.28 -11.09 24.54
CA GLY A 506 -20.47 -11.79 25.54
C GLY A 506 -21.28 -12.25 26.75
N LEU A 507 -22.58 -12.50 26.60
CA LEU A 507 -23.46 -13.00 27.66
C LEU A 507 -23.27 -14.51 27.91
N VAL A 508 -22.69 -15.22 26.95
CA VAL A 508 -22.37 -16.65 27.03
C VAL A 508 -20.92 -16.93 26.61
N ASN A 509 -20.31 -17.97 27.17
CA ASN A 509 -18.95 -18.41 26.83
C ASN A 509 -18.95 -19.82 26.25
N GLN A 510 -18.42 -20.00 25.05
CA GLN A 510 -18.37 -21.31 24.40
C GLN A 510 -17.42 -22.27 25.12
N TRP A 511 -17.86 -23.51 25.30
CA TRP A 511 -17.05 -24.56 25.88
C TRP A 511 -16.13 -25.20 24.84
N GLN A 512 -14.83 -25.01 24.99
CA GLN A 512 -13.81 -25.49 24.03
C GLN A 512 -13.80 -27.01 23.80
N LYS A 513 -14.26 -27.82 24.76
CA LYS A 513 -14.33 -29.30 24.64
C LYS A 513 -15.63 -29.79 24.01
N GLN A 514 -16.67 -28.98 24.05
CA GLN A 514 -17.97 -29.23 23.44
C GLN A 514 -18.48 -27.88 22.88
N PRO A 515 -18.02 -27.49 21.68
CA PRO A 515 -18.36 -26.20 21.05
C PRO A 515 -19.85 -25.90 20.90
N ASN A 516 -20.71 -26.93 20.92
CA ASN A 516 -22.16 -26.76 20.94
C ASN A 516 -22.71 -26.35 22.32
N THR A 517 -21.89 -26.29 23.37
CA THR A 517 -22.30 -25.94 24.73
C THR A 517 -21.72 -24.58 25.14
N TYR A 518 -22.57 -23.71 25.68
CA TYR A 518 -22.24 -22.33 26.04
C TYR A 518 -22.62 -22.05 27.49
N PHE A 519 -21.68 -21.58 28.30
CA PHE A 519 -21.91 -21.25 29.71
C PHE A 519 -22.37 -19.80 29.87
N VAL A 520 -23.45 -19.60 30.61
CA VAL A 520 -23.98 -18.26 30.88
C VAL A 520 -23.03 -17.48 31.80
N LYS A 521 -22.60 -16.30 31.36
CA LYS A 521 -21.68 -15.44 32.09
C LYS A 521 -22.34 -14.94 33.38
N GLY A 522 -21.62 -15.03 34.50
CA GLY A 522 -22.14 -14.64 35.81
C GLY A 522 -22.97 -15.71 36.54
N LEU A 523 -23.24 -16.87 35.92
CA LEU A 523 -23.90 -18.01 36.57
C LEU A 523 -22.94 -19.19 36.74
N ARG A 524 -23.07 -19.91 37.86
CA ARG A 524 -22.14 -21.00 38.18
C ARG A 524 -22.61 -22.31 37.56
N ARG A 525 -21.92 -22.75 36.51
CA ARG A 525 -22.15 -24.04 35.82
C ARG A 525 -23.51 -24.14 35.11
N VAL A 526 -24.15 -23.02 34.76
CA VAL A 526 -25.37 -23.02 33.96
C VAL A 526 -25.00 -22.93 32.48
N ALA A 527 -25.52 -23.85 31.65
CA ALA A 527 -25.16 -23.93 30.24
C ALA A 527 -26.38 -24.07 29.31
N LEU A 528 -26.22 -23.51 28.12
CA LEU A 528 -27.12 -23.61 26.98
C LEU A 528 -26.45 -24.46 25.89
N GLU A 529 -27.23 -25.24 25.16
CA GLU A 529 -26.78 -25.99 24.00
C GLU A 529 -27.31 -25.36 22.71
N LEU A 530 -26.44 -25.26 21.72
CA LEU A 530 -26.77 -24.81 20.38
C LEU A 530 -27.39 -25.98 19.62
N THR A 531 -28.61 -25.75 19.12
CA THR A 531 -29.37 -26.72 18.32
C THR A 531 -29.00 -26.68 16.84
N GLU A 532 -29.40 -27.70 16.09
CA GLU A 532 -29.22 -27.79 14.63
C GLU A 532 -29.88 -26.63 13.87
N GLU A 533 -30.91 -26.00 14.46
CA GLU A 533 -31.57 -24.79 13.93
C GLU A 533 -30.82 -23.48 14.24
N GLY A 534 -29.66 -23.54 14.91
CA GLY A 534 -28.88 -22.35 15.28
C GLY A 534 -29.43 -21.55 16.46
N LYS A 535 -30.22 -22.18 17.34
CA LYS A 535 -30.83 -21.56 18.54
C LYS A 535 -30.27 -22.15 19.84
N PHE A 536 -30.18 -21.33 20.89
CA PHE A 536 -29.91 -21.83 22.24
C PHE A 536 -31.13 -22.52 22.86
N GLN A 537 -30.88 -23.67 23.48
CA GLN A 537 -31.80 -24.36 24.37
C GLN A 537 -31.11 -24.71 25.68
N LEU A 538 -31.87 -25.10 26.71
CA LEU A 538 -31.28 -25.62 27.93
C LEU A 538 -30.40 -26.84 27.61
N SER A 539 -29.21 -26.91 28.21
CA SER A 539 -28.31 -28.04 28.01
C SER A 539 -29.02 -29.37 28.28
N SER A 540 -28.79 -30.37 27.42
CA SER A 540 -29.27 -31.74 27.61
C SER A 540 -28.76 -32.37 28.91
N GLN A 541 -27.65 -31.84 29.46
CA GLN A 541 -27.05 -32.31 30.71
C GLN A 541 -27.69 -31.60 31.92
N THR A 542 -28.54 -32.31 32.64
CA THR A 542 -29.27 -31.81 33.83
C THR A 542 -28.38 -31.22 34.93
N LYS A 543 -27.10 -31.62 35.01
CA LYS A 543 -26.11 -31.02 35.93
C LYS A 543 -25.79 -29.55 35.66
N TYR A 544 -26.11 -29.04 34.47
CA TYR A 544 -25.90 -27.66 34.04
C TYR A 544 -27.20 -26.84 33.97
N HIS A 545 -28.29 -27.37 34.52
CA HIS A 545 -29.54 -26.63 34.63
C HIS A 545 -29.48 -25.60 35.76
N PRO A 546 -30.20 -24.47 35.63
CA PRO A 546 -30.32 -23.48 36.70
C PRO A 546 -30.99 -24.09 37.94
N LYS A 547 -30.36 -23.91 39.10
CA LYS A 547 -30.77 -24.53 40.37
C LYS A 547 -31.54 -23.58 41.27
N THR A 548 -31.34 -22.28 41.11
CA THR A 548 -32.05 -21.23 41.86
C THR A 548 -33.06 -20.52 40.95
N ASP A 549 -34.07 -19.90 41.55
CA ASP A 549 -35.07 -19.14 40.81
C ASP A 549 -34.46 -17.89 40.13
N GLU A 550 -33.42 -17.30 40.73
CA GLU A 550 -32.64 -16.21 40.11
C GLU A 550 -31.87 -16.65 38.86
N GLU A 551 -31.28 -17.86 38.90
CA GLU A 551 -30.60 -18.46 37.74
C GLU A 551 -31.60 -18.79 36.62
N ARG A 552 -32.79 -19.29 36.98
CA ARG A 552 -33.87 -19.57 36.03
C ARG A 552 -34.34 -18.31 35.33
N LEU A 553 -34.59 -17.23 36.09
CA LEU A 553 -35.05 -15.96 35.55
C LEU A 553 -34.05 -15.35 34.56
N LYS A 554 -32.75 -15.41 34.88
CA LYS A 554 -31.68 -14.96 33.96
C LYS A 554 -31.59 -15.80 32.69
N VAL A 555 -31.73 -17.12 32.79
CA VAL A 555 -31.75 -18.00 31.61
C VAL A 555 -32.98 -17.72 30.76
N ASP A 556 -34.15 -17.56 31.38
CA ASP A 556 -35.40 -17.26 30.70
C ASP A 556 -35.36 -15.89 30.01
N GLU A 557 -34.71 -14.89 30.60
CA GLU A 557 -34.47 -13.58 30.00
C GLU A 557 -33.60 -13.70 28.74
N LEU A 558 -32.50 -14.47 28.79
CA LEU A 558 -31.63 -14.69 27.62
C LEU A 558 -32.37 -15.41 26.49
N LEU A 559 -33.13 -16.45 26.81
CA LEU A 559 -33.95 -17.17 25.83
C LEU A 559 -35.13 -16.30 25.32
N ALA A 560 -35.62 -15.35 26.11
CA ALA A 560 -36.64 -14.38 25.70
C ALA A 560 -36.08 -13.30 24.78
N LYS A 561 -34.87 -12.79 25.02
CA LYS A 561 -34.16 -11.86 24.11
C LYS A 561 -33.96 -12.48 22.73
N GLN A 562 -33.50 -13.73 22.71
CA GLN A 562 -33.37 -14.51 21.47
C GLN A 562 -34.72 -14.68 20.72
N ARG A 563 -35.84 -14.71 21.45
CA ARG A 563 -37.19 -14.76 20.86
C ARG A 563 -37.65 -13.39 20.36
N GLN A 564 -37.42 -12.30 21.10
CA GLN A 564 -37.88 -10.95 20.73
C GLN A 564 -37.20 -10.41 19.47
N GLU A 565 -35.90 -10.65 19.29
CA GLU A 565 -35.21 -10.29 18.04
C GLU A 565 -35.69 -11.11 16.84
N ASN A 566 -36.13 -12.34 17.08
CA ASN A 566 -36.79 -13.17 16.05
C ASN A 566 -38.25 -12.72 15.76
N VAL A 567 -38.93 -12.00 16.65
CA VAL A 567 -40.28 -11.45 16.41
C VAL A 567 -40.25 -10.15 15.57
N GLY A 568 -39.10 -9.49 15.44
CA GLY A 568 -38.91 -8.41 14.45
C GLY A 568 -38.96 -8.89 13.00
N LEU A 569 -38.91 -10.20 12.77
CA LEU A 569 -38.90 -10.83 11.46
C LEU A 569 -39.78 -12.10 11.47
N THR A 570 -41.11 -11.95 11.48
CA THR A 570 -42.01 -12.85 10.74
C THR A 570 -43.43 -12.26 10.57
N PRO A 571 -44.08 -12.47 9.41
CA PRO A 571 -45.39 -11.88 9.09
C PRO A 571 -46.52 -12.64 9.77
N SER A 572 -47.54 -11.90 10.21
CA SER A 572 -48.83 -12.44 10.64
C SER A 572 -49.51 -13.19 9.49
N ASN A 573 -49.63 -14.51 9.62
CA ASN A 573 -50.55 -15.33 8.82
C ASN A 573 -51.95 -15.26 9.43
N GLN A 574 -52.89 -14.64 8.70
CA GLN A 574 -54.26 -15.12 8.68
C GLN A 574 -54.49 -15.87 7.38
N GLU A 575 -54.72 -17.17 7.53
CA GLU A 575 -55.11 -18.09 6.47
C GLU A 575 -56.38 -17.61 5.75
N LYS A 576 -56.31 -17.52 4.43
CA LYS A 576 -57.36 -18.06 3.57
C LYS A 576 -56.71 -18.85 2.45
N SER A 577 -56.91 -20.17 2.54
CA SER A 577 -56.59 -21.17 1.54
C SER A 577 -57.14 -20.78 0.17
N ILE A 578 -56.30 -20.84 -0.86
CA ILE A 578 -56.56 -21.53 -2.13
C ILE A 578 -55.19 -21.97 -2.65
N SER A 579 -55.04 -23.28 -2.87
CA SER A 579 -53.92 -23.84 -3.62
C SER A 579 -54.19 -23.63 -5.12
N PRO A 580 -53.15 -23.37 -5.93
CA PRO A 580 -52.82 -24.40 -6.91
C PRO A 580 -51.33 -24.77 -6.96
N GLN A 581 -51.12 -25.97 -7.46
CA GLN A 581 -49.87 -26.62 -7.86
C GLN A 581 -49.00 -25.75 -8.79
N PRO A 582 -47.68 -26.03 -8.87
CA PRO A 582 -46.72 -25.19 -9.57
C PRO A 582 -46.87 -25.33 -11.08
N GLU A 583 -47.19 -24.23 -11.75
CA GLU A 583 -46.95 -24.07 -13.19
C GLU A 583 -45.52 -23.56 -13.43
N PRO A 584 -44.90 -23.96 -14.56
CA PRO A 584 -43.49 -23.67 -14.82
C PRO A 584 -43.28 -22.18 -15.03
N ILE A 585 -42.29 -21.63 -14.33
CA ILE A 585 -41.84 -20.25 -14.50
C ILE A 585 -41.26 -20.14 -15.91
N GLU A 586 -42.00 -19.51 -16.83
CA GLU A 586 -41.45 -19.02 -18.09
C GLU A 586 -40.34 -18.02 -17.77
N LYS A 587 -39.14 -18.31 -18.28
CA LYS A 587 -38.00 -17.40 -18.25
C LYS A 587 -38.39 -16.12 -18.97
N ASN A 588 -38.20 -14.96 -18.34
CA ASN A 588 -38.15 -13.67 -19.02
C ASN A 588 -36.88 -13.62 -19.89
N GLN A 589 -36.94 -14.31 -21.02
CA GLN A 589 -35.88 -14.41 -22.03
C GLN A 589 -35.83 -13.15 -22.92
N ASP A 590 -36.79 -12.23 -22.75
CA ASP A 590 -36.99 -11.07 -23.63
C ASP A 590 -36.16 -9.83 -23.23
N GLU A 591 -35.79 -9.67 -21.96
CA GLU A 591 -35.05 -8.48 -21.48
C GLU A 591 -33.53 -8.64 -21.56
N ALA A 592 -33.00 -9.78 -21.12
CA ALA A 592 -31.62 -10.18 -21.38
C ALA A 592 -31.37 -10.23 -22.90
N GLY A 593 -32.35 -10.75 -23.65
CA GLY A 593 -32.36 -10.74 -25.11
C GLY A 593 -32.36 -9.34 -25.74
N TRP A 594 -32.90 -8.30 -25.08
CA TRP A 594 -32.85 -6.92 -25.55
C TRP A 594 -31.47 -6.29 -25.36
N LEU A 595 -30.86 -6.48 -24.19
CA LEU A 595 -29.47 -6.04 -23.93
C LEU A 595 -28.49 -6.79 -24.83
N GLU A 596 -28.71 -8.09 -25.08
CA GLU A 596 -27.93 -8.93 -25.99
C GLU A 596 -28.11 -8.53 -27.47
N LYS A 597 -29.34 -8.25 -27.93
CA LYS A 597 -29.61 -7.88 -29.34
C LYS A 597 -29.23 -6.44 -29.67
N ASN A 598 -29.32 -5.53 -28.71
CA ASN A 598 -28.94 -4.13 -28.89
C ASN A 598 -27.53 -3.84 -28.39
N TRP A 599 -26.82 -4.88 -27.92
CA TRP A 599 -25.45 -4.83 -27.43
C TRP A 599 -24.58 -4.03 -28.40
N ASP A 600 -24.58 -4.38 -29.70
CA ASP A 600 -23.73 -3.77 -30.75
C ASP A 600 -24.19 -2.37 -31.19
N ASN A 601 -25.38 -1.94 -30.77
CA ASN A 601 -25.96 -0.63 -31.10
C ASN A 601 -25.80 0.41 -29.98
N LEU A 602 -25.27 0.01 -28.81
CA LEU A 602 -25.03 0.89 -27.66
C LEU A 602 -23.68 1.63 -27.74
N THR A 603 -22.92 1.44 -28.83
CA THR A 603 -21.75 2.26 -29.17
C THR A 603 -22.19 3.54 -29.87
N PHE A 604 -21.73 4.70 -29.36
CA PHE A 604 -21.76 5.93 -30.16
C PHE A 604 -21.11 5.68 -31.52
N SER A 605 -21.79 6.13 -32.58
CA SER A 605 -21.42 5.94 -33.98
C SER A 605 -19.95 6.23 -34.28
N ILE A 606 -19.22 5.19 -34.70
CA ILE A 606 -18.23 5.29 -35.76
C ILE A 606 -18.63 4.24 -36.79
N GLU A 607 -19.43 4.65 -37.78
CA GLU A 607 -19.73 3.82 -38.94
C GLU A 607 -18.46 3.67 -39.80
N ASN A 608 -17.80 2.52 -39.77
CA ASN A 608 -16.81 2.16 -40.79
C ASN A 608 -17.32 1.00 -41.64
N LYS A 609 -17.70 1.31 -42.88
CA LYS A 609 -18.02 0.33 -43.92
C LYS A 609 -16.76 -0.10 -44.67
N LYS A 610 -16.61 -1.42 -44.77
CA LYS A 610 -15.90 -2.22 -45.79
C LYS A 610 -14.36 -2.15 -45.83
N THR A 611 -13.77 -3.27 -45.42
CA THR A 611 -12.43 -3.75 -45.77
C THR A 611 -12.37 -4.25 -47.23
N VAL A 612 -11.29 -3.88 -47.94
CA VAL A 612 -10.78 -4.61 -49.12
C VAL A 612 -9.29 -4.84 -48.90
N VAL A 613 -8.89 -6.10 -49.06
CA VAL A 613 -7.55 -6.68 -48.91
C VAL A 613 -6.65 -6.32 -50.08
N ILE A 614 -5.38 -5.93 -49.83
CA ILE A 614 -4.22 -6.20 -50.72
C ILE A 614 -2.96 -6.47 -49.86
N ASP A 615 -2.27 -7.56 -50.22
CA ASP A 615 -1.04 -8.17 -49.66
C ASP A 615 0.25 -7.40 -50.07
N PRO A 616 1.40 -7.62 -49.40
CA PRO A 616 2.57 -6.76 -49.36
C PRO A 616 3.64 -7.15 -50.39
N THR A 617 4.52 -6.21 -50.76
CA THR A 617 5.87 -6.54 -51.24
C THR A 617 6.80 -5.32 -51.27
N SER A 618 8.03 -5.52 -50.76
CA SER A 618 9.31 -4.97 -51.28
C SER A 618 9.63 -3.48 -50.99
N ILE A 619 10.79 -3.01 -50.51
CA ILE A 619 12.19 -3.47 -50.46
C ILE A 619 12.98 -2.62 -49.41
N ASP A 620 13.71 -3.29 -48.53
CA ASP A 620 15.13 -3.11 -48.14
C ASP A 620 15.91 -1.80 -48.43
N LYS A 621 16.57 -1.20 -47.40
CA LYS A 621 18.05 -1.07 -47.27
C LYS A 621 18.53 -0.08 -46.18
N THR A 622 19.54 -0.56 -45.45
CA THR A 622 20.48 0.06 -44.50
C THR A 622 21.29 1.24 -45.03
N VAL A 623 21.66 2.22 -44.18
CA VAL A 623 22.88 3.05 -44.32
C VAL A 623 23.46 3.38 -42.93
N GLU A 624 24.78 3.17 -42.81
CA GLU A 624 25.68 3.38 -41.67
C GLU A 624 26.01 4.85 -41.35
N GLU A 625 26.48 4.99 -40.11
CA GLU A 625 27.08 6.10 -39.37
C GLU A 625 28.37 6.69 -40.01
N LYS A 626 28.59 8.01 -39.87
CA LYS A 626 29.90 8.66 -39.99
C LYS A 626 30.05 9.81 -38.99
N GLN A 627 31.10 9.74 -38.17
CA GLN A 627 31.63 10.83 -37.32
C GLN A 627 32.79 11.56 -38.05
N THR A 628 32.98 12.86 -37.77
CA THR A 628 34.12 13.68 -38.25
C THR A 628 34.84 14.38 -37.08
N PRO A 629 36.16 14.70 -37.21
CA PRO A 629 37.08 14.95 -36.09
C PRO A 629 37.53 16.42 -35.96
N ASP A 630 36.63 17.32 -35.55
CA ASP A 630 36.93 18.77 -35.33
C ASP A 630 36.59 19.24 -33.89
N ASN A 631 36.30 18.31 -32.98
CA ASN A 631 35.74 18.61 -31.65
C ASN A 631 36.78 18.73 -30.51
N GLN A 632 38.07 18.46 -30.75
CA GLN A 632 39.00 18.16 -29.65
C GLN A 632 39.56 19.41 -28.96
N GLU A 633 39.89 20.48 -29.71
CA GLU A 633 40.33 21.78 -29.13
C GLU A 633 39.17 22.52 -28.42
N SER A 634 37.92 22.33 -28.88
CA SER A 634 36.74 22.96 -28.27
C SER A 634 36.33 22.32 -26.95
N ILE A 635 36.58 21.02 -26.78
CA ILE A 635 36.28 20.28 -25.53
C ILE A 635 37.27 20.67 -24.42
N GLU A 636 38.56 20.85 -24.74
CA GLU A 636 39.57 21.28 -23.77
C GLU A 636 39.23 22.67 -23.18
N LEU A 637 38.75 23.60 -24.00
CA LEU A 637 38.35 24.94 -23.56
C LEU A 637 37.20 24.91 -22.54
N VAL A 638 36.18 24.06 -22.75
CA VAL A 638 35.04 23.93 -21.83
C VAL A 638 35.47 23.34 -20.50
N TRP A 639 36.38 22.37 -20.53
CA TRP A 639 36.89 21.70 -19.34
C TRP A 639 37.74 22.63 -18.45
N GLU A 640 38.60 23.45 -19.06
CA GLU A 640 39.38 24.46 -18.34
C GLU A 640 38.49 25.53 -17.68
N LEU A 641 37.50 26.03 -18.42
CA LEU A 641 36.56 27.03 -17.89
C LEU A 641 35.69 26.48 -16.77
N HIS A 642 35.24 25.23 -16.91
CA HIS A 642 34.46 24.54 -15.89
C HIS A 642 35.28 24.29 -14.61
N SER A 643 36.52 23.85 -14.73
CA SER A 643 37.41 23.61 -13.58
C SER A 643 37.69 24.90 -12.81
N LYS A 644 38.00 26.00 -13.51
CA LYS A 644 38.23 27.31 -12.87
C LYS A 644 36.98 27.85 -12.18
N TRP A 645 35.81 27.63 -12.77
CA TRP A 645 34.54 27.98 -12.13
C TRP A 645 34.28 27.16 -10.86
N GLU A 646 34.58 25.85 -10.87
CA GLU A 646 34.40 24.97 -9.71
C GLU A 646 35.31 25.40 -8.54
N ASP A 647 36.57 25.74 -8.82
CA ASP A 647 37.53 26.22 -7.82
C ASP A 647 37.12 27.58 -7.21
N GLU A 648 36.73 28.55 -8.04
CA GLU A 648 36.30 29.87 -7.57
C GLU A 648 35.01 29.79 -6.73
N LEU A 649 34.09 28.90 -7.10
CA LEU A 649 32.86 28.68 -6.36
C LEU A 649 33.11 27.96 -5.03
N ALA A 650 34.04 27.00 -5.01
CA ALA A 650 34.44 26.29 -3.80
C ALA A 650 35.00 27.27 -2.77
N GLU A 651 35.84 28.23 -3.19
CA GLU A 651 36.35 29.26 -2.28
C GLU A 651 35.26 30.17 -1.73
N LYS A 652 34.33 30.62 -2.58
CA LYS A 652 33.19 31.44 -2.11
C LYS A 652 32.33 30.71 -1.09
N ILE A 653 32.09 29.41 -1.29
CA ILE A 653 31.35 28.58 -0.35
C ILE A 653 32.15 28.42 0.95
N ARG A 654 33.48 28.23 0.88
CA ARG A 654 34.35 28.14 2.07
C ARG A 654 34.33 29.42 2.90
N GLU A 655 34.40 30.57 2.23
CA GLU A 655 34.35 31.88 2.88
C GLU A 655 32.98 32.16 3.53
N ASP A 656 31.86 31.86 2.86
CA ASP A 656 30.49 32.03 3.43
C ASP A 656 30.27 31.14 4.66
N LEU A 657 30.79 29.91 4.63
CA LEU A 657 30.66 28.96 5.73
C LEU A 657 31.71 29.16 6.83
N GLY A 658 32.72 30.01 6.62
CA GLY A 658 33.81 30.25 7.55
C GLY A 658 34.70 29.02 7.80
N ILE A 659 34.84 28.15 6.80
CA ILE A 659 35.61 26.89 6.90
C ILE A 659 36.96 27.03 6.20
N ASN A 660 38.01 26.43 6.77
CA ASN A 660 39.38 26.47 6.23
C ASN A 660 39.87 25.12 5.67
N TYR A 661 38.96 24.15 5.50
CA TYR A 661 39.24 22.81 4.97
C TYR A 661 38.57 22.61 3.61
N GLU A 662 39.04 21.64 2.82
CA GLU A 662 38.47 21.31 1.50
C GLU A 662 37.03 20.81 1.58
N LEU A 663 36.17 21.34 0.70
CA LEU A 663 34.76 20.96 0.62
C LEU A 663 34.62 19.51 0.14
N GLN A 664 33.89 18.70 0.90
CA GLN A 664 33.49 17.38 0.40
C GLN A 664 32.49 17.51 -0.75
N ALA A 665 32.51 16.56 -1.68
CA ALA A 665 31.72 16.61 -2.92
C ALA A 665 30.21 16.89 -2.67
N TRP A 666 29.61 16.22 -1.69
CA TRP A 666 28.19 16.41 -1.35
C TRP A 666 27.91 17.78 -0.70
N GLN A 667 28.87 18.34 0.05
CA GLN A 667 28.75 19.68 0.66
C GLN A 667 28.81 20.76 -0.42
N PHE A 668 29.74 20.62 -1.36
CA PHE A 668 29.83 21.49 -2.52
C PHE A 668 28.52 21.48 -3.31
N GLU A 669 27.94 20.31 -3.59
CA GLU A 669 26.70 20.21 -4.37
C GLU A 669 25.47 20.83 -3.69
N LYS A 670 25.37 20.65 -2.37
CA LYS A 670 24.31 21.21 -1.54
C LYS A 670 24.36 22.74 -1.53
N GLU A 671 25.54 23.31 -1.35
CA GLU A 671 25.72 24.75 -1.17
C GLU A 671 25.88 25.51 -2.50
N MET A 672 26.38 24.85 -3.56
CA MET A 672 26.55 25.40 -4.92
C MET A 672 25.30 26.11 -5.43
N SER A 673 24.11 25.56 -5.17
CA SER A 673 22.85 26.13 -5.67
C SER A 673 22.55 27.55 -5.14
N ARG A 674 23.16 27.96 -4.02
CA ARG A 674 23.00 29.30 -3.41
C ARG A 674 23.80 30.38 -4.11
N PHE A 675 24.83 30.00 -4.87
CA PHE A 675 25.80 30.91 -5.48
C PHE A 675 25.66 30.99 -7.01
N ILE A 676 24.75 30.22 -7.61
CA ILE A 676 24.45 30.27 -9.04
C ILE A 676 23.57 31.49 -9.35
N THR A 677 24.11 32.41 -10.15
CA THR A 677 23.47 33.68 -10.51
C THR A 677 23.30 33.86 -12.02
N THR A 678 24.12 33.18 -12.84
CA THR A 678 24.05 33.28 -14.31
C THR A 678 23.62 31.98 -14.98
N ASP A 679 23.19 32.07 -16.25
CA ASP A 679 22.81 30.90 -17.03
C ASP A 679 24.02 30.02 -17.40
N LEU A 680 25.22 30.60 -17.50
CA LEU A 680 26.46 29.84 -17.68
C LEU A 680 26.83 29.03 -16.42
N GLU A 681 26.66 29.62 -15.22
CA GLU A 681 26.86 28.93 -13.94
C GLU A 681 25.86 27.79 -13.74
N LYS A 682 24.62 27.92 -14.25
CA LYS A 682 23.63 26.83 -14.26
C LYS A 682 24.07 25.67 -15.15
N LEU A 683 24.68 25.95 -16.30
CA LEU A 683 25.20 24.93 -17.21
C LEU A 683 26.41 24.21 -16.60
N PHE A 684 27.34 24.94 -15.99
CA PHE A 684 28.48 24.36 -15.27
C PHE A 684 28.05 23.53 -14.05
N ALA A 685 27.07 23.99 -13.27
CA ALA A 685 26.52 23.22 -12.16
C ALA A 685 25.88 21.90 -12.61
N LYS A 686 25.19 21.91 -13.76
CA LYS A 686 24.59 20.70 -14.34
C LYS A 686 25.66 19.74 -14.88
N ARG A 687 26.76 20.27 -15.44
CA ARG A 687 27.94 19.51 -15.87
C ARG A 687 28.63 18.82 -14.69
N THR A 688 28.91 19.55 -13.58
CA THR A 688 29.53 18.97 -12.36
C THR A 688 28.71 17.82 -11.78
N ARG A 689 27.37 17.94 -11.76
CA ARG A 689 26.49 16.86 -11.28
C ARG A 689 26.61 15.59 -12.14
N LEU A 690 26.57 15.76 -13.47
CA LEU A 690 26.69 14.63 -14.41
C LEU A 690 28.09 14.00 -14.44
N GLU A 691 29.16 14.79 -14.26
CA GLU A 691 30.52 14.25 -14.14
C GLU A 691 30.70 13.41 -12.88
N ARG A 692 30.12 13.85 -11.76
CA ARG A 692 30.16 13.10 -10.51
C ARG A 692 29.29 11.84 -10.58
N ASP A 693 28.13 11.91 -11.23
CA ASP A 693 27.30 10.73 -11.53
C ASP A 693 28.01 9.71 -12.45
N ALA A 694 28.85 10.19 -13.38
CA ALA A 694 29.66 9.34 -14.25
C ALA A 694 30.78 8.59 -13.50
N TYR A 695 31.32 9.17 -12.43
CA TYR A 695 32.40 8.57 -11.62
C TYR A 695 31.92 7.35 -10.81
N PHE A 696 30.62 7.25 -10.51
CA PHE A 696 30.02 6.18 -9.70
C PHE A 696 29.24 5.12 -10.51
N ALA A 697 29.19 5.20 -11.84
CA ALA A 697 28.37 4.33 -12.70
C ALA A 697 29.16 3.53 -13.75
N ASP A 698 28.96 2.20 -13.81
CA ASP A 698 29.52 1.30 -14.85
C ASP A 698 28.93 1.52 -16.27
N SER A 699 28.00 2.45 -16.45
CA SER A 699 27.39 2.80 -17.74
C SER A 699 27.90 4.15 -18.27
N THR A 700 29.18 4.20 -18.58
CA THR A 700 29.90 5.42 -18.99
C THR A 700 29.44 6.03 -20.32
N THR A 701 28.72 5.30 -21.19
CA THR A 701 28.41 5.77 -22.56
C THR A 701 27.21 6.73 -22.66
N SER A 702 26.16 6.56 -21.83
CA SER A 702 24.96 7.41 -21.90
C SER A 702 25.16 8.74 -21.19
N ILE A 703 25.90 8.75 -20.07
CA ILE A 703 26.21 9.97 -19.31
C ILE A 703 27.19 10.83 -20.11
N ARG A 704 28.18 10.21 -20.77
CA ARG A 704 29.16 10.92 -21.59
C ARG A 704 28.54 11.62 -22.80
N LYS A 705 27.52 11.02 -23.44
CA LYS A 705 26.74 11.68 -24.51
C LYS A 705 25.98 12.92 -24.02
N GLU A 706 25.54 12.95 -22.76
CA GLU A 706 24.85 14.11 -22.19
C GLU A 706 25.84 15.18 -21.73
N ILE A 707 27.04 14.79 -21.26
CA ILE A 707 28.17 15.71 -21.01
C ILE A 707 28.60 16.37 -22.34
N ASP A 708 28.82 15.59 -23.41
CA ASP A 708 29.19 16.13 -24.73
C ASP A 708 28.13 17.12 -25.27
N ARG A 709 26.86 16.86 -24.98
CA ARG A 709 25.74 17.74 -25.36
C ARG A 709 25.68 19.03 -24.53
N LEU A 710 26.09 18.98 -23.26
CA LEU A 710 26.20 20.17 -22.42
C LEU A 710 27.43 21.00 -22.78
N ASP A 711 28.55 20.36 -23.10
CA ASP A 711 29.77 21.02 -23.54
C ASP A 711 29.52 21.81 -24.83
N ALA A 712 28.75 21.25 -25.77
CA ALA A 712 28.30 21.97 -26.96
C ALA A 712 27.40 23.19 -26.65
N GLN A 713 26.53 23.11 -25.62
CA GLN A 713 25.69 24.24 -25.20
C GLN A 713 26.50 25.35 -24.53
N ILE A 714 27.52 24.98 -23.74
CA ILE A 714 28.42 25.93 -23.09
C ILE A 714 29.24 26.68 -24.15
N LEU A 715 29.77 25.97 -25.16
CA LEU A 715 30.48 26.59 -26.29
C LEU A 715 29.59 27.56 -27.08
N GLU A 716 28.37 27.13 -27.42
CA GLU A 716 27.41 27.97 -28.14
C GLU A 716 27.04 29.23 -27.33
N TYR A 717 26.95 29.11 -26.01
CA TYR A 717 26.68 30.24 -25.12
C TYR A 717 27.86 31.23 -25.07
N ILE A 718 29.10 30.73 -25.02
CA ILE A 718 30.32 31.54 -25.00
C ILE A 718 30.55 32.24 -26.35
N GLU A 719 30.29 31.57 -27.47
CA GLU A 719 30.45 32.12 -28.82
C GLU A 719 29.43 33.20 -29.15
N LYS A 720 28.19 33.08 -28.65
CA LYS A 720 27.10 34.03 -28.89
C LYS A 720 27.07 35.23 -27.92
N ALA A 721 27.94 35.26 -26.92
CA ALA A 721 28.02 36.38 -25.97
C ALA A 721 28.56 37.67 -26.66
N PRO A 722 27.79 38.78 -26.70
CA PRO A 722 28.20 40.01 -27.37
C PRO A 722 29.43 40.65 -26.71
N GLU A 723 30.30 41.24 -27.53
CA GLU A 723 31.59 41.88 -27.19
C GLU A 723 31.54 43.06 -26.19
N GLN A 724 30.40 43.29 -25.52
CA GLN A 724 30.18 44.39 -24.57
C GLN A 724 29.77 43.93 -23.16
N SER A 725 29.76 42.63 -22.83
CA SER A 725 29.54 42.19 -21.45
C SER A 725 30.85 42.21 -20.65
N GLN A 726 30.82 42.82 -19.46
CA GLN A 726 31.92 42.87 -18.48
C GLN A 726 32.52 41.47 -18.20
N GLU A 727 31.76 40.40 -18.42
CA GLU A 727 32.14 38.99 -18.29
C GLU A 727 33.23 38.54 -19.28
N LYS A 728 33.26 39.02 -20.53
CA LYS A 728 34.29 38.56 -21.50
C LYS A 728 35.68 39.13 -21.21
N THR A 729 35.74 40.27 -20.52
CA THR A 729 36.98 40.97 -20.15
C THR A 729 37.69 40.36 -18.94
N ASP A 730 36.98 39.92 -17.91
CA ASP A 730 37.59 39.30 -16.71
C ASP A 730 38.23 37.94 -17.02
N TRP A 731 37.61 37.15 -17.91
CA TRP A 731 38.08 35.80 -18.25
C TRP A 731 39.23 35.80 -19.26
N ASN A 732 39.27 36.75 -20.21
CA ASN A 732 40.39 36.90 -21.14
C ASN A 732 41.67 37.44 -20.48
N ASP A 733 41.55 38.26 -19.43
CA ASP A 733 42.71 38.76 -18.67
C ASP A 733 43.29 37.67 -17.74
N ALA A 734 42.47 36.76 -17.20
CA ALA A 734 42.94 35.60 -16.43
C ALA A 734 43.77 34.61 -17.28
N LEU A 735 43.33 34.31 -18.51
CA LEU A 735 44.00 33.39 -19.44
C LEU A 735 45.38 33.89 -19.92
N ARG A 736 45.58 35.21 -19.99
CA ARG A 736 46.89 35.80 -20.33
C ARG A 736 47.93 35.69 -19.23
N THR A 737 47.50 35.56 -17.97
CA THR A 737 48.39 35.58 -16.80
C THR A 737 48.95 34.19 -16.50
N GLN A 738 48.23 33.13 -16.84
CA GLN A 738 48.59 31.74 -16.52
C GLN A 738 49.58 31.12 -17.54
N ASN A 739 49.52 31.55 -18.80
CA ASN A 739 50.44 31.10 -19.87
C ASN A 739 51.90 31.61 -19.71
N GLN A 740 52.20 32.39 -18.67
CA GLN A 740 53.58 32.78 -18.32
C GLN A 740 54.17 31.96 -17.15
N GLN A 741 53.41 31.08 -16.48
CA GLN A 741 53.86 30.40 -15.26
C GLN A 741 54.14 28.89 -15.39
N SER A 742 53.77 28.23 -16.49
CA SER A 742 54.03 26.80 -16.70
C SER A 742 55.34 26.52 -17.47
N SER A 743 56.48 26.86 -16.87
CA SER A 743 57.77 26.31 -17.29
C SER A 743 58.68 26.06 -16.09
N VAL A 744 58.38 25.05 -15.27
CA VAL A 744 59.39 24.34 -14.45
C VAL A 744 59.04 22.86 -14.33
N ASP A 745 60.03 22.04 -14.65
CA ASP A 745 60.12 20.57 -14.70
C ASP A 745 60.29 19.94 -13.30
N LEU A 746 59.61 18.82 -13.02
CA LEU A 746 59.90 17.97 -11.85
C LEU A 746 59.70 16.48 -12.17
N SER A 747 60.77 15.89 -12.70
CA SER A 747 61.07 14.47 -12.68
C SER A 747 61.73 14.07 -11.34
N ALA A 748 60.96 13.53 -10.38
CA ALA A 748 61.37 12.67 -9.26
C ALA A 748 60.11 12.47 -8.36
N VAL A 749 59.63 11.27 -8.06
CA VAL A 749 60.15 10.34 -7.04
C VAL A 749 59.47 8.97 -7.23
N SER A 750 60.25 7.90 -7.08
CA SER A 750 59.87 6.51 -7.26
C SER A 750 59.27 5.84 -6.00
N VAL A 751 58.22 5.04 -6.21
CA VAL A 751 57.88 3.70 -5.67
C VAL A 751 58.39 3.29 -4.28
N GLU A 752 57.48 2.89 -3.37
CA GLU A 752 57.64 1.67 -2.54
C GLU A 752 56.32 1.12 -1.93
N ASN A 753 56.12 -0.18 -2.17
CA ASN A 753 55.38 -1.23 -1.45
C ASN A 753 53.83 -1.33 -1.46
N GLU A 754 53.39 -2.25 -2.31
CA GLU A 754 52.09 -2.94 -2.34
C GLU A 754 51.87 -3.84 -1.10
N LYS A 755 50.70 -3.72 -0.46
CA LYS A 755 50.04 -4.83 0.24
C LYS A 755 48.76 -5.16 -0.52
N SER A 756 48.65 -6.37 -1.07
CA SER A 756 47.42 -6.84 -1.69
C SER A 756 46.41 -7.23 -0.60
N PHE A 757 45.31 -6.51 -0.50
CA PHE A 757 44.16 -6.89 0.33
C PHE A 757 43.16 -7.68 -0.55
N ASN A 758 42.88 -8.92 -0.18
CA ASN A 758 41.94 -9.79 -0.91
C ASN A 758 40.47 -9.55 -0.53
N ASN A 759 40.17 -8.51 0.28
CA ASN A 759 38.81 -8.16 0.68
C ASN A 759 38.63 -6.63 0.81
N PRO A 760 37.73 -6.00 0.04
CA PRO A 760 37.46 -4.55 0.11
C PRO A 760 36.98 -4.07 1.49
N LEU A 761 36.31 -4.92 2.27
CA LEU A 761 35.83 -4.57 3.61
C LEU A 761 36.97 -4.41 4.62
N GLU A 762 38.09 -5.12 4.43
CA GLU A 762 39.24 -5.08 5.33
C GLU A 762 40.02 -3.76 5.15
N LEU A 763 40.13 -3.29 3.91
CA LEU A 763 40.72 -1.98 3.57
C LEU A 763 39.90 -0.82 4.15
N VAL A 764 38.56 -0.91 4.08
CA VAL A 764 37.66 0.11 4.64
C VAL A 764 37.76 0.16 6.17
N TRP A 765 37.87 -1.00 6.83
CA TRP A 765 38.03 -1.06 8.29
C TRP A 765 39.39 -0.52 8.75
N GLU A 766 40.46 -0.77 8.00
CA GLU A 766 41.79 -0.28 8.33
C GLU A 766 41.94 1.24 8.07
N LEU A 767 41.34 1.76 6.98
CA LEU A 767 41.28 3.21 6.72
C LEU A 767 40.41 3.94 7.74
N HIS A 768 39.27 3.36 8.13
CA HIS A 768 38.42 3.91 9.18
C HIS A 768 39.10 3.89 10.56
N GLY A 769 39.90 2.86 10.86
CA GLY A 769 40.73 2.80 12.06
C GLY A 769 41.76 3.92 12.10
N LYS A 770 42.52 4.12 11.02
CA LYS A 770 43.53 5.20 10.92
C LYS A 770 42.91 6.60 11.03
N TRP A 771 41.78 6.83 10.37
CA TRP A 771 41.06 8.08 10.47
C TRP A 771 40.58 8.36 11.91
N LYS A 772 40.09 7.33 12.61
CA LYS A 772 39.66 7.44 14.01
C LYS A 772 40.82 7.77 14.95
N ASP A 773 41.99 7.19 14.70
CA ASP A 773 43.19 7.40 15.52
C ASP A 773 43.78 8.81 15.30
N GLU A 774 43.85 9.29 14.06
CA GLU A 774 44.28 10.66 13.72
C GLU A 774 43.33 11.71 14.30
N LEU A 775 42.02 11.47 14.23
CA LEU A 775 41.03 12.39 14.80
C LEU A 775 41.08 12.39 16.33
N ALA A 776 41.32 11.23 16.97
CA ALA A 776 41.48 11.14 18.41
C ALA A 776 42.79 11.79 18.91
N GLU A 777 43.86 11.81 18.12
CA GLU A 777 45.05 12.63 18.42
C GLU A 777 44.75 14.11 18.32
N LYS A 778 44.09 14.55 17.25
CA LYS A 778 43.77 15.97 17.06
C LYS A 778 42.86 16.52 18.17
N ILE A 779 41.86 15.75 18.60
CA ILE A 779 41.00 16.10 19.74
C ILE A 779 41.80 16.15 21.06
N ARG A 780 42.79 15.26 21.23
CA ARG A 780 43.68 15.29 22.42
C ARG A 780 44.59 16.50 22.43
N GLU A 781 45.13 16.90 21.28
CA GLU A 781 45.95 18.11 21.13
C GLU A 781 45.12 19.37 21.40
N ASP A 782 43.93 19.48 20.81
CA ASP A 782 43.05 20.65 20.98
C ASP A 782 42.52 20.81 22.42
N LEU A 783 42.28 19.69 23.12
CA LEU A 783 41.84 19.70 24.52
C LEU A 783 43.00 19.71 25.53
N GLY A 784 44.26 19.60 25.06
CA GLY A 784 45.46 19.58 25.91
C GLY A 784 45.54 18.36 26.85
N ILE A 785 45.03 17.21 26.42
CA ILE A 785 44.89 16.01 27.24
C ILE A 785 45.90 14.94 26.81
N ASN A 786 46.68 14.40 27.76
CA ASN A 786 47.71 13.40 27.49
C ASN A 786 47.29 11.96 27.87
N TYR A 787 45.98 11.65 27.83
CA TYR A 787 45.44 10.30 28.07
C TYR A 787 44.48 9.88 26.96
N GLU A 788 44.30 8.58 26.74
CA GLU A 788 43.41 8.04 25.70
C GLU A 788 41.94 8.40 25.96
N LEU A 789 41.26 8.90 24.92
CA LEU A 789 39.84 9.25 24.96
C LEU A 789 38.98 7.99 25.13
N GLN A 790 38.10 8.00 26.13
CA GLN A 790 37.09 6.95 26.24
C GLN A 790 35.97 7.16 25.20
N ALA A 791 35.35 6.06 24.74
CA ALA A 791 34.37 6.07 23.65
C ALA A 791 33.24 7.12 23.83
N TRP A 792 32.75 7.29 25.06
CA TRP A 792 31.71 8.27 25.37
C TRP A 792 32.19 9.74 25.36
N GLN A 793 33.49 9.98 25.62
CA GLN A 793 34.09 11.31 25.51
C GLN A 793 34.31 11.67 24.03
N PHE A 794 34.72 10.70 23.23
CA PHE A 794 34.86 10.85 21.78
C PHE A 794 33.51 11.17 21.11
N GLU A 795 32.43 10.46 21.47
CA GLU A 795 31.08 10.73 20.94
C GLU A 795 30.53 12.12 21.34
N LYS A 796 30.92 12.62 22.52
CA LYS A 796 30.49 13.92 23.03
C LYS A 796 31.15 15.10 22.32
N GLU A 797 32.42 14.99 21.94
CA GLU A 797 33.13 16.04 21.19
C GLU A 797 32.84 15.99 19.68
N MET A 798 32.25 14.89 19.19
CA MET A 798 31.80 14.71 17.80
C MET A 798 30.35 15.16 17.56
N SER A 799 29.57 15.44 18.62
CA SER A 799 28.19 15.93 18.58
C SER A 799 28.14 17.44 18.78
#